data_AF-A0A3N5K1N3-F1
#
_entry.id   AF-A0A3N5K1N3-F1
#
_cell.length_a   1.000
_cell.length_b   1.000
_cell.length_c   1.000
_cell.angle_alpha   90.00
_cell.angle_beta   90.00
_cell.angle_gamma   90.00
#
_symmetry.space_group_name_H-M   'P 1'
#
loop_
_entity.id
_entity.type
_entity.pdbx_description
1 polymer ?
#
loop_
_entity_poly.entity_id
_entity_poly.type
_entity_poly.pdbx_seq_one_letter_code
_entity_poly.pdbx_strand_id
1 'polypeptide(L)'
;MHWLPTNLTLRWLNLEPDEIRPAALCFAISFTWGFAQMLSWTAASTLFLQHYNAAQLPFISIASAVLIPLSGLVYIKLRGKLRFSHQFMVFAALFVLMPVLFRFLLAGDALRWPSLAFYVWYYMELAFAALLMDSFVNRMFNLRQTKRVFGPIATGSDLAGIPAGFLIGVLVGYSGVENLLLMAAATSAVALLLFSHATRAYKVRVESGDVQMDDADGDGGTAISLRTLLKNPLVLAILAIQALSELNVEFINNAFYSQTEQYLSQPEAMAAFLGTFFAIASIVSATVQMLASSRLMRVFGIGGCLVLGPSLVALTLLAFVASSWVGAAPAFVFACMAGAKFVQYTVMVSVDDAARFTLVRSLPPIIQDRVLAISGTVLSPVVGGLSGLALLGMIHLLGAEAAGIAAVATGSLIVVIFIGRLAARAYSANLKHVLSERAISGVELPLNDPGTAQMLVNMLSDADPRTAMCGLDLLSRQPRAEFKPALAQALRHADAGVRARAAMAFQDQAAPADLATLQETLRLESDPNVIAALLPSVGRAAGNECAPLLRGYVENADERVAQGALVGLARHGGADGMDSAGRKLEQLQMAHDPARRAFVAETLGKIGASSLDGLIVPLLKDEDLEVRRKAIQAARYLHNPLLGAPVVENLTEPELRPTVVETLIEGSEVLLPPVDELYEHSQDMLELRAMILQIYGRVKTAEGIRLLERRLEETEPELQHEAIMALAHSSYRPGDAGRRIIEGLILRYAGYATWLLRCIMEIGPAGDQSLLQPTLWRELRKKQGVLFTLLGFLYPSDVMRFIRFAFLNSKSEDKVAAAIELLESMLARSGHAPLLPIFEGTLVERRVAELEKHYPGRAPDLAQRLRELLAGDCASGNRWVAAVTLDFLHSRAELASQIEVPENPRISIARAWIEPPAAGGVSCMSVLQRVAALKRTPIFADVPEEVLSDFAPEAVETVFAASAPIIRTGEMGHTLGVIVEGSVRIFRGRQTLAELGVGGVFGELAALSPEPRTANVTAIESTRVLELNAAAVERMIETRDEAAKGIIQVLCQRIQTTIREKTFEDTGTFRVQRAAASRKAPARMLQELEKVVWLKKVEIFGSLSDTILLHLARLATEQWLDAGDTLFEKGDLGTSMYVIVEGEIAVHDEDRLIATLHPGEIVGELALLTSEVRSSSISAKTPARLLKITQSVMQELMWDHHRLTRGIIQILVTRLRTMMTAHTIDDAAGVVDQGNGANQP
;
A
#
# COMPACT_ATOMS: atom_id res chain seq x y z
N MET A 1 -5.88 -40.16 16.09
CA MET A 1 -4.43 -40.47 16.08
C MET A 1 -3.74 -39.57 17.11
N HIS A 2 -3.27 -40.13 18.24
CA HIS A 2 -2.59 -39.41 19.35
C HIS A 2 -1.07 -39.69 19.43
N TRP A 3 -0.45 -40.18 18.33
CA TRP A 3 0.88 -40.82 18.36
C TRP A 3 2.03 -40.03 17.69
N LEU A 4 1.93 -38.72 17.49
CA LEU A 4 3.07 -37.91 17.02
C LEU A 4 3.69 -37.13 18.19
N PRO A 5 5.00 -37.29 18.48
CA PRO A 5 5.67 -36.59 19.58
C PRO A 5 5.71 -35.08 19.29
N THR A 6 4.99 -34.32 20.10
CA THR A 6 4.41 -33.01 19.76
C THR A 6 5.36 -31.82 19.69
N ASN A 7 6.61 -31.88 20.14
CA ASN A 7 7.49 -30.69 20.11
C ASN A 7 8.69 -30.79 19.15
N LEU A 8 9.20 -32.00 18.88
CA LEU A 8 10.35 -32.20 17.98
C LEU A 8 9.92 -32.31 16.51
N THR A 9 8.84 -33.03 16.24
CA THR A 9 8.30 -33.17 14.87
C THR A 9 7.71 -31.86 14.35
N LEU A 10 7.07 -31.06 15.21
CA LEU A 10 6.57 -29.72 14.84
C LEU A 10 7.68 -28.73 14.51
N ARG A 11 8.82 -28.79 15.23
CA ARG A 11 10.01 -27.99 14.89
C ARG A 11 10.65 -28.42 13.58
N TRP A 12 10.62 -29.71 13.26
CA TRP A 12 11.19 -30.24 12.02
C TRP A 12 10.32 -29.98 10.78
N LEU A 13 9.00 -30.04 10.92
CA LEU A 13 8.04 -29.85 9.82
C LEU A 13 7.59 -28.39 9.63
N ASN A 14 8.00 -27.49 10.53
CA ASN A 14 7.67 -26.06 10.48
C ASN A 14 6.16 -25.76 10.40
N LEU A 15 5.31 -26.59 11.04
CA LEU A 15 3.84 -26.47 11.05
C LEU A 15 3.32 -25.77 12.33
N GLU A 16 2.28 -24.94 12.21
CA GLU A 16 1.59 -24.31 13.34
C GLU A 16 0.51 -25.23 13.94
N PRO A 17 0.12 -25.09 15.23
CA PRO A 17 -0.78 -26.02 15.93
C PRO A 17 -2.15 -26.15 15.28
N ASP A 18 -2.65 -25.03 14.78
CA ASP A 18 -3.91 -24.88 14.05
C ASP A 18 -3.82 -25.41 12.61
N GLU A 19 -2.60 -25.54 12.07
CA GLU A 19 -2.31 -26.11 10.75
C GLU A 19 -2.12 -27.64 10.78
N ILE A 20 -1.77 -28.24 11.92
CA ILE A 20 -1.45 -29.69 12.01
C ILE A 20 -2.58 -30.56 11.47
N ARG A 21 -3.80 -30.33 11.95
CA ARG A 21 -4.97 -31.14 11.58
C ARG A 21 -5.32 -31.00 10.09
N PRO A 22 -5.48 -29.78 9.53
CA PRO A 22 -5.75 -29.65 8.10
C PRO A 22 -4.58 -30.14 7.23
N ALA A 23 -3.32 -29.95 7.66
CA ALA A 23 -2.15 -30.42 6.92
C ALA A 23 -2.06 -31.95 6.89
N ALA A 24 -2.30 -32.61 8.03
CA ALA A 24 -2.32 -34.07 8.11
C ALA A 24 -3.44 -34.68 7.26
N LEU A 25 -4.58 -34.01 7.17
CA LEU A 25 -5.69 -34.44 6.33
C LEU A 25 -5.37 -34.29 4.83
N CYS A 26 -4.77 -33.17 4.44
CA CYS A 26 -4.27 -32.97 3.06
C CYS A 26 -3.19 -33.98 2.71
N PHE A 27 -2.27 -34.28 3.64
CA PHE A 27 -1.27 -35.33 3.46
C PHE A 27 -1.91 -36.71 3.24
N ALA A 28 -2.91 -37.08 4.05
CA ALA A 28 -3.59 -38.36 3.89
C ALA A 28 -4.32 -38.48 2.55
N ILE A 29 -4.94 -37.39 2.08
CA ILE A 29 -5.55 -37.30 0.74
C ILE A 29 -4.46 -37.45 -0.34
N SER A 30 -3.38 -36.68 -0.27
CA SER A 30 -2.23 -36.75 -1.18
C SER A 30 -1.65 -38.17 -1.28
N PHE A 31 -1.49 -38.84 -0.15
CA PHE A 31 -0.93 -40.19 -0.06
C PHE A 31 -1.87 -41.25 -0.65
N THR A 32 -3.15 -41.25 -0.24
CA THR A 32 -4.13 -42.22 -0.75
C THR A 32 -4.35 -42.05 -2.25
N TRP A 33 -4.37 -40.79 -2.71
CA TRP A 33 -4.44 -40.44 -4.12
C TRP A 33 -3.21 -40.91 -4.90
N GLY A 34 -2.00 -40.57 -4.44
CA GLY A 34 -0.75 -40.98 -5.07
C GLY A 34 -0.62 -42.51 -5.17
N PHE A 35 -1.12 -43.24 -4.15
CA PHE A 35 -1.14 -44.70 -4.18
C PHE A 35 -2.06 -45.25 -5.28
N ALA A 36 -3.27 -44.68 -5.43
CA ALA A 36 -4.19 -45.05 -6.51
C ALA A 36 -3.58 -44.78 -7.88
N GLN A 37 -2.93 -43.64 -8.04
CA GLN A 37 -2.27 -43.24 -9.27
C GLN A 37 -1.12 -44.19 -9.66
N MET A 38 -0.33 -44.67 -8.70
CA MET A 38 0.75 -45.64 -8.96
C MET A 38 0.20 -46.99 -9.42
N LEU A 39 -0.94 -47.43 -8.87
CA LEU A 39 -1.65 -48.63 -9.35
C LEU A 39 -2.16 -48.44 -10.78
N SER A 40 -2.82 -47.32 -11.06
CA SER A 40 -3.31 -46.97 -12.41
C SER A 40 -2.15 -46.89 -13.42
N TRP A 41 -1.04 -46.25 -13.07
CA TRP A 41 0.14 -46.14 -13.93
C TRP A 41 0.75 -47.51 -14.25
N THR A 42 0.92 -48.37 -13.23
CA THR A 42 1.51 -49.70 -13.42
C THR A 42 0.61 -50.57 -14.29
N ALA A 43 -0.71 -50.54 -14.04
CA ALA A 43 -1.68 -51.24 -14.86
C ALA A 43 -1.65 -50.74 -16.30
N ALA A 44 -1.71 -49.42 -16.51
CA ALA A 44 -1.68 -48.81 -17.84
C ALA A 44 -0.40 -49.14 -18.61
N SER A 45 0.76 -48.97 -17.99
CA SER A 45 2.06 -49.21 -18.63
C SER A 45 2.29 -50.69 -18.97
N THR A 46 1.97 -51.60 -18.04
CA THR A 46 2.16 -53.04 -18.26
C THR A 46 1.18 -53.59 -19.29
N LEU A 47 -0.12 -53.23 -19.20
CA LEU A 47 -1.13 -53.67 -20.16
C LEU A 47 -0.88 -53.10 -21.56
N PHE A 48 -0.36 -51.87 -21.65
CA PHE A 48 0.03 -51.30 -22.94
C PHE A 48 1.19 -52.06 -23.55
N LEU A 49 2.29 -52.27 -22.80
CA LEU A 49 3.47 -52.97 -23.30
C LEU A 49 3.22 -54.47 -23.62
N GLN A 50 2.18 -55.08 -23.04
CA GLN A 50 1.74 -56.43 -23.42
C GLN A 50 1.07 -56.48 -24.81
N HIS A 51 0.38 -55.41 -25.21
CA HIS A 51 -0.42 -55.38 -26.45
C HIS A 51 0.25 -54.55 -27.58
N TYR A 52 1.13 -53.63 -27.21
CA TYR A 52 1.75 -52.60 -28.04
C TYR A 52 3.24 -52.48 -27.69
N ASN A 53 4.05 -51.99 -28.62
CA ASN A 53 5.49 -51.82 -28.41
C ASN A 53 5.79 -50.41 -27.84
N ALA A 54 6.89 -50.23 -27.09
CA ALA A 54 7.34 -48.92 -26.61
C ALA A 54 7.52 -47.88 -27.74
N ALA A 55 7.80 -48.30 -28.98
CA ALA A 55 7.85 -47.43 -30.15
C ALA A 55 6.51 -46.69 -30.43
N GLN A 56 5.40 -47.17 -29.86
CA GLN A 56 4.06 -46.60 -30.03
C GLN A 56 3.65 -45.66 -28.88
N LEU A 57 4.48 -45.49 -27.84
CA LEU A 57 4.25 -44.50 -26.77
C LEU A 57 3.97 -43.08 -27.30
N PRO A 58 4.66 -42.58 -28.34
CA PRO A 58 4.40 -41.24 -28.86
C PRO A 58 2.96 -40.98 -29.32
N PHE A 59 2.23 -42.01 -29.75
CA PHE A 59 0.82 -41.87 -30.13
C PHE A 59 -0.07 -41.55 -28.92
N ILE A 60 0.29 -42.07 -27.74
CA ILE A 60 -0.40 -41.76 -26.49
C ILE A 60 -0.19 -40.28 -26.15
N SER A 61 1.05 -39.79 -26.25
CA SER A 61 1.39 -38.39 -25.96
C SER A 61 0.63 -37.42 -26.89
N ILE A 62 0.48 -37.77 -28.17
CA ILE A 62 -0.32 -37.01 -29.14
C ILE A 62 -1.82 -37.05 -28.80
N ALA A 63 -2.36 -38.22 -28.46
CA ALA A 63 -3.77 -38.35 -28.07
C ALA A 63 -4.08 -37.53 -26.80
N SER A 64 -3.20 -37.61 -25.80
CA SER A 64 -3.27 -36.84 -24.55
C SER A 64 -3.21 -35.33 -24.80
N ALA A 65 -2.40 -34.86 -25.76
CA ALA A 65 -2.27 -33.45 -26.11
C ALA A 65 -3.55 -32.80 -26.64
N VAL A 66 -4.50 -33.60 -27.16
CA VAL A 66 -5.81 -33.12 -27.61
C VAL A 66 -6.86 -33.30 -26.52
N LEU A 67 -6.89 -34.47 -25.88
CA LEU A 67 -7.95 -34.84 -24.93
C LEU A 67 -7.85 -34.13 -23.58
N ILE A 68 -6.63 -33.85 -23.09
CA ILE A 68 -6.44 -33.13 -21.82
C ILE A 68 -6.90 -31.67 -21.94
N PRO A 69 -6.49 -30.87 -22.95
CA PRO A 69 -7.01 -29.50 -23.07
C PRO A 69 -8.52 -29.45 -23.32
N LEU A 70 -9.06 -30.38 -24.12
CA LEU A 70 -10.51 -30.44 -24.40
C LEU A 70 -11.31 -30.67 -23.10
N SER A 71 -10.86 -31.60 -22.27
CA SER A 71 -11.47 -31.87 -20.97
C SER A 71 -11.25 -30.71 -19.97
N GLY A 72 -10.10 -30.03 -20.03
CA GLY A 72 -9.84 -28.79 -19.28
C GLY A 72 -10.81 -27.65 -19.64
N LEU A 73 -11.15 -27.48 -20.92
CA LEU A 73 -12.18 -26.52 -21.36
C LEU A 73 -13.57 -26.87 -20.80
N VAL A 74 -13.89 -28.16 -20.71
CA VAL A 74 -15.12 -28.65 -20.07
C VAL A 74 -15.11 -28.32 -18.58
N TYR A 75 -13.98 -28.53 -17.89
CA TYR A 75 -13.80 -28.14 -16.49
C TYR A 75 -14.03 -26.64 -16.28
N ILE A 76 -13.42 -25.78 -17.10
CA ILE A 76 -13.58 -24.31 -17.00
C ILE A 76 -15.05 -23.90 -17.20
N LYS A 77 -15.76 -24.51 -18.17
CA LYS A 77 -17.19 -24.24 -18.37
C LYS A 77 -18.07 -24.71 -17.21
N LEU A 78 -17.72 -25.83 -16.58
CA LEU A 78 -18.38 -26.34 -15.38
C LEU A 78 -18.09 -25.46 -14.15
N ARG A 79 -16.92 -24.79 -14.13
CA ARG A 79 -16.49 -23.93 -13.02
C ARG A 79 -17.49 -22.82 -12.72
N GLY A 80 -17.99 -22.14 -13.76
CA GLY A 80 -18.98 -21.07 -13.61
C GLY A 80 -20.41 -21.53 -13.26
N LYS A 81 -20.66 -22.85 -13.14
CA LYS A 81 -22.01 -23.40 -12.90
C LYS A 81 -22.14 -24.24 -11.64
N LEU A 82 -21.05 -24.76 -11.08
CA LEU A 82 -21.05 -25.68 -9.94
C LEU A 82 -20.12 -25.17 -8.85
N ARG A 83 -20.50 -25.34 -7.58
CA ARG A 83 -19.59 -25.05 -6.44
C ARG A 83 -18.40 -26.01 -6.44
N PHE A 84 -17.24 -25.58 -5.93
CA PHE A 84 -15.99 -26.37 -5.93
C PHE A 84 -16.16 -27.77 -5.32
N SER A 85 -16.86 -27.88 -4.18
CA SER A 85 -17.13 -29.18 -3.54
C SER A 85 -17.87 -30.17 -4.45
N HIS A 86 -18.80 -29.68 -5.28
CA HIS A 86 -19.52 -30.53 -6.25
C HIS A 86 -18.64 -30.89 -7.45
N GLN A 87 -17.82 -29.95 -7.93
CA GLN A 87 -16.86 -30.23 -9.01
C GLN A 87 -15.91 -31.35 -8.61
N PHE A 88 -15.30 -31.27 -7.42
CA PHE A 88 -14.39 -32.30 -6.92
C PHE A 88 -15.08 -33.65 -6.83
N MET A 89 -16.32 -33.71 -6.29
CA MET A 89 -17.07 -34.97 -6.21
C MET A 89 -17.30 -35.61 -7.58
N VAL A 90 -17.57 -34.82 -8.63
CA VAL A 90 -17.76 -35.33 -9.99
C VAL A 90 -16.47 -35.98 -10.52
N PHE A 91 -15.33 -35.30 -10.41
CA PHE A 91 -14.06 -35.85 -10.87
C PHE A 91 -13.61 -37.07 -10.07
N ALA A 92 -13.74 -37.02 -8.74
CA ALA A 92 -13.43 -38.14 -7.88
C ALA A 92 -14.31 -39.37 -8.17
N ALA A 93 -15.59 -39.18 -8.50
CA ALA A 93 -16.45 -40.27 -8.94
C ALA A 93 -15.96 -40.87 -10.27
N LEU A 94 -15.52 -40.04 -11.23
CA LEU A 94 -14.94 -40.53 -12.49
C LEU A 94 -13.67 -41.35 -12.26
N PHE A 95 -12.81 -40.94 -11.33
CA PHE A 95 -11.58 -41.67 -10.98
C PHE A 95 -11.84 -43.04 -10.33
N VAL A 96 -12.99 -43.23 -9.70
CA VAL A 96 -13.43 -44.55 -9.21
C VAL A 96 -14.09 -45.36 -10.32
N LEU A 97 -14.94 -44.75 -11.13
CA LEU A 97 -15.75 -45.44 -12.14
C LEU A 97 -14.94 -45.92 -13.35
N MET A 98 -13.97 -45.13 -13.81
CA MET A 98 -13.21 -45.46 -15.01
C MET A 98 -12.35 -46.72 -14.88
N PRO A 99 -11.54 -46.93 -13.82
CA PRO A 99 -10.79 -48.17 -13.68
C PRO A 99 -11.69 -49.42 -13.63
N VAL A 100 -12.89 -49.32 -13.01
CA VAL A 100 -13.89 -50.39 -12.99
C VAL A 100 -14.43 -50.67 -14.40
N LEU A 101 -14.76 -49.62 -15.16
CA LEU A 101 -15.22 -49.75 -16.55
C LEU A 101 -14.16 -50.39 -17.43
N PHE A 102 -12.90 -49.95 -17.34
CA PHE A 102 -11.80 -50.52 -18.12
C PHE A 102 -11.50 -51.96 -17.74
N ARG A 103 -11.62 -52.33 -16.45
CA ARG A 103 -11.53 -53.74 -16.03
C ARG A 103 -12.58 -54.63 -16.70
N PHE A 104 -13.81 -54.11 -16.86
CA PHE A 104 -14.87 -54.83 -17.55
C PHE A 104 -14.62 -54.93 -19.05
N LEU A 105 -14.14 -53.84 -19.69
CA LEU A 105 -13.80 -53.83 -21.11
C LEU A 105 -12.63 -54.76 -21.45
N LEU A 106 -11.69 -54.94 -20.53
CA LEU A 106 -10.55 -55.85 -20.66
C LEU A 106 -10.88 -57.30 -20.33
N ALA A 107 -12.10 -57.61 -19.84
CA ALA A 107 -12.49 -58.99 -19.54
C ALA A 107 -12.77 -59.84 -20.81
N GLY A 108 -12.76 -59.24 -22.00
CA GLY A 108 -12.90 -59.94 -23.28
C GLY A 108 -11.60 -59.95 -24.07
N ASP A 109 -11.11 -61.14 -24.45
CA ASP A 109 -9.85 -61.35 -25.19
C ASP A 109 -9.82 -60.72 -26.61
N ALA A 110 -10.95 -60.21 -27.11
CA ALA A 110 -11.10 -59.76 -28.49
C ALA A 110 -10.64 -58.31 -28.76
N LEU A 111 -10.51 -57.45 -27.74
CA LEU A 111 -10.37 -56.00 -27.92
C LEU A 111 -9.02 -55.50 -27.36
N ARG A 112 -8.13 -55.05 -28.24
CA ARG A 112 -6.80 -54.49 -27.87
C ARG A 112 -6.80 -52.99 -27.57
N TRP A 113 -7.79 -52.25 -28.07
CA TRP A 113 -7.85 -50.79 -27.87
C TRP A 113 -8.11 -50.32 -26.42
N PRO A 114 -8.76 -51.09 -25.51
CA PRO A 114 -9.02 -50.63 -24.14
C PRO A 114 -7.75 -50.33 -23.34
N SER A 115 -6.65 -51.04 -23.55
CA SER A 115 -5.37 -50.77 -22.87
C SER A 115 -4.76 -49.43 -23.30
N LEU A 116 -4.88 -49.07 -24.58
CA LEU A 116 -4.45 -47.76 -25.10
C LEU A 116 -5.34 -46.63 -24.54
N ALA A 117 -6.66 -46.81 -24.58
CA ALA A 117 -7.59 -45.80 -24.05
C ALA A 117 -7.45 -45.61 -22.54
N PHE A 118 -7.13 -46.67 -21.77
CA PHE A 118 -6.85 -46.56 -20.35
C PHE A 118 -5.55 -45.80 -20.05
N TYR A 119 -4.52 -45.94 -20.88
CA TYR A 119 -3.29 -45.16 -20.72
C TYR A 119 -3.55 -43.66 -20.93
N VAL A 120 -4.33 -43.29 -21.95
CA VAL A 120 -4.76 -41.90 -22.15
C VAL A 120 -5.58 -41.40 -20.95
N TRP A 121 -6.48 -42.23 -20.42
CA TRP A 121 -7.22 -41.92 -19.20
C TRP A 121 -6.30 -41.68 -18.00
N TYR A 122 -5.26 -42.48 -17.80
CA TYR A 122 -4.28 -42.29 -16.74
C TYR A 122 -3.62 -40.89 -16.79
N TYR A 123 -3.26 -40.41 -17.99
CA TYR A 123 -2.72 -39.04 -18.12
C TYR A 123 -3.76 -37.97 -17.78
N MET A 124 -5.03 -38.18 -18.12
CA MET A 124 -6.11 -37.29 -17.70
C MET A 124 -6.29 -37.31 -16.17
N GLU A 125 -6.26 -38.48 -15.56
CA GLU A 125 -6.30 -38.67 -14.11
C GLU A 125 -5.17 -37.90 -13.41
N LEU A 126 -3.94 -38.02 -13.91
CA LEU A 126 -2.77 -37.28 -13.42
C LEU A 126 -2.96 -35.76 -13.51
N ALA A 127 -3.42 -35.24 -14.65
CA ALA A 127 -3.59 -33.80 -14.86
C ALA A 127 -4.68 -33.19 -13.95
N PHE A 128 -5.84 -33.84 -13.86
CA PHE A 128 -6.96 -33.34 -13.05
C PHE A 128 -6.70 -33.50 -11.55
N ALA A 129 -6.03 -34.57 -11.13
CA ALA A 129 -5.63 -34.76 -9.74
C ALA A 129 -4.77 -33.62 -9.20
N ALA A 130 -3.74 -33.23 -9.95
CA ALA A 130 -2.86 -32.12 -9.59
C ALA A 130 -3.67 -30.81 -9.46
N LEU A 131 -4.53 -30.53 -10.46
CA LEU A 131 -5.37 -29.34 -10.47
C LEU A 131 -6.31 -29.26 -9.24
N LEU A 132 -6.95 -30.37 -8.89
CA LEU A 132 -7.87 -30.44 -7.75
C LEU A 132 -7.13 -30.29 -6.42
N MET A 133 -5.95 -30.89 -6.31
CA MET A 133 -5.13 -30.82 -5.11
C MET A 133 -4.60 -29.41 -4.86
N ASP A 134 -4.05 -28.76 -5.88
CA ASP A 134 -3.58 -27.37 -5.80
C ASP A 134 -4.73 -26.42 -5.45
N SER A 135 -5.88 -26.61 -6.10
CA SER A 135 -7.10 -25.84 -5.82
C SER A 135 -7.60 -26.03 -4.39
N PHE A 136 -7.47 -27.22 -3.83
CA PHE A 136 -7.88 -27.53 -2.46
C PHE A 136 -6.92 -26.94 -1.43
N VAL A 137 -5.61 -27.09 -1.63
CA VAL A 137 -4.58 -26.55 -0.72
C VAL A 137 -4.66 -25.03 -0.65
N ASN A 138 -4.80 -24.35 -1.79
CA ASN A 138 -4.91 -22.88 -1.84
C ASN A 138 -6.18 -22.34 -1.15
N ARG A 139 -7.24 -23.13 -1.02
CA ARG A 139 -8.45 -22.77 -0.25
C ARG A 139 -8.32 -23.06 1.24
N MET A 140 -7.45 -24.01 1.60
CA MET A 140 -7.25 -24.44 2.98
C MET A 140 -6.18 -23.62 3.72
N PHE A 141 -5.25 -23.02 2.97
CA PHE A 141 -4.07 -22.34 3.50
C PHE A 141 -3.74 -21.06 2.71
N ASN A 142 -3.35 -20.02 3.44
CA ASN A 142 -2.95 -18.73 2.88
C ASN A 142 -1.59 -18.86 2.15
N LEU A 143 -1.19 -17.86 1.35
CA LEU A 143 0.03 -17.95 0.50
C LEU A 143 1.32 -18.30 1.27
N ARG A 144 1.46 -17.78 2.49
CA ARG A 144 2.60 -18.02 3.40
C ARG A 144 2.53 -19.39 4.08
N GLN A 145 1.33 -19.81 4.50
CA GLN A 145 1.09 -21.13 5.08
C GLN A 145 1.34 -22.20 4.03
N THR A 146 0.77 -22.05 2.83
CA THR A 146 0.99 -22.94 1.69
C THR A 146 2.48 -23.16 1.44
N LYS A 147 3.34 -22.14 1.47
CA LYS A 147 4.80 -22.30 1.29
C LYS A 147 5.46 -23.22 2.33
N ARG A 148 5.01 -23.15 3.59
CA ARG A 148 5.55 -23.96 4.69
C ARG A 148 4.99 -25.38 4.68
N VAL A 149 3.70 -25.51 4.39
CA VAL A 149 2.96 -26.78 4.47
C VAL A 149 3.02 -27.58 3.15
N PHE A 150 3.34 -26.93 2.02
CA PHE A 150 3.36 -27.57 0.69
C PHE A 150 4.34 -28.73 0.62
N GLY A 151 5.56 -28.59 1.16
CA GLY A 151 6.55 -29.68 1.20
C GLY A 151 5.97 -30.94 1.85
N PRO A 152 5.57 -30.88 3.13
CA PRO A 152 4.92 -31.99 3.81
C PRO A 152 3.70 -32.57 3.06
N ILE A 153 2.81 -31.73 2.51
CA ILE A 153 1.62 -32.21 1.78
C ILE A 153 1.98 -32.90 0.46
N ALA A 154 2.86 -32.29 -0.34
CA ALA A 154 3.27 -32.78 -1.65
C ALA A 154 3.99 -34.13 -1.54
N THR A 155 4.84 -34.29 -0.51
CA THR A 155 5.56 -35.54 -0.23
C THR A 155 4.63 -36.72 0.08
N GLY A 156 3.34 -36.48 0.37
CA GLY A 156 2.34 -37.54 0.53
C GLY A 156 2.24 -38.44 -0.70
N SER A 157 2.18 -37.87 -1.90
CA SER A 157 2.11 -38.62 -3.16
C SER A 157 3.38 -39.45 -3.43
N ASP A 158 4.56 -38.85 -3.23
CA ASP A 158 5.85 -39.54 -3.36
C ASP A 158 5.99 -40.68 -2.35
N LEU A 159 5.62 -40.46 -1.08
CA LEU A 159 5.64 -41.50 -0.04
C LEU A 159 4.71 -42.67 -0.36
N ALA A 160 3.66 -42.45 -1.15
CA ALA A 160 2.78 -43.51 -1.61
C ALA A 160 3.46 -44.46 -2.62
N GLY A 161 4.48 -43.98 -3.34
CA GLY A 161 5.33 -44.78 -4.22
C GLY A 161 6.07 -45.91 -3.50
N ILE A 162 6.36 -45.75 -2.20
CA ILE A 162 7.06 -46.75 -1.38
C ILE A 162 6.20 -48.02 -1.22
N PRO A 163 5.01 -47.98 -0.57
CA PRO A 163 4.18 -49.17 -0.48
C PRO A 163 3.74 -49.62 -1.87
N ALA A 164 3.52 -48.73 -2.83
CA ALA A 164 3.14 -49.12 -4.18
C ALA A 164 4.19 -50.03 -4.81
N GLY A 165 5.47 -49.63 -4.86
CA GLY A 165 6.49 -50.40 -5.55
C GLY A 165 6.80 -51.78 -4.94
N PHE A 166 6.68 -51.94 -3.62
CA PHE A 166 6.84 -53.26 -2.96
C PHE A 166 5.57 -54.12 -3.03
N LEU A 167 4.40 -53.52 -2.85
CA LEU A 167 3.13 -54.26 -2.75
C LEU A 167 2.63 -54.68 -4.13
N ILE A 168 2.83 -53.87 -5.17
CA ILE A 168 2.38 -54.13 -6.53
C ILE A 168 2.92 -55.46 -7.06
N GLY A 169 4.21 -55.76 -6.89
CA GLY A 169 4.79 -57.02 -7.35
C GLY A 169 4.13 -58.25 -6.71
N VAL A 170 3.81 -58.17 -5.42
CA VAL A 170 3.07 -59.21 -4.70
C VAL A 170 1.63 -59.30 -5.21
N LEU A 171 0.95 -58.17 -5.34
CA LEU A 171 -0.45 -58.10 -5.78
C LEU A 171 -0.63 -58.63 -7.21
N VAL A 172 0.30 -58.32 -8.12
CA VAL A 172 0.30 -58.84 -9.49
C VAL A 172 0.49 -60.36 -9.49
N GLY A 173 1.40 -60.89 -8.66
CA GLY A 173 1.62 -62.33 -8.55
C GLY A 173 0.40 -63.13 -8.07
N TYR A 174 -0.46 -62.53 -7.23
CA TYR A 174 -1.68 -63.17 -6.72
C TYR A 174 -2.92 -62.95 -7.60
N SER A 175 -3.08 -61.76 -8.18
CA SER A 175 -4.34 -61.32 -8.80
C SER A 175 -4.25 -60.99 -10.29
N GLY A 176 -3.06 -60.97 -10.87
CA GLY A 176 -2.84 -60.53 -12.26
C GLY A 176 -2.89 -59.01 -12.42
N VAL A 177 -2.31 -58.52 -13.52
CA VAL A 177 -2.16 -57.08 -13.80
C VAL A 177 -3.51 -56.38 -13.95
N GLU A 178 -4.50 -57.03 -14.55
CA GLU A 178 -5.84 -56.46 -14.81
C GLU A 178 -6.58 -56.08 -13.51
N ASN A 179 -6.42 -56.86 -12.44
CA ASN A 179 -7.11 -56.63 -11.18
C ASN A 179 -6.52 -55.46 -10.37
N LEU A 180 -5.36 -54.92 -10.76
CA LEU A 180 -4.82 -53.67 -10.21
C LEU A 180 -5.80 -52.50 -10.43
N LEU A 181 -6.59 -52.53 -11.51
CA LEU A 181 -7.61 -51.50 -11.80
C LEU A 181 -8.69 -51.41 -10.71
N LEU A 182 -9.12 -52.56 -10.18
CA LEU A 182 -10.12 -52.59 -9.10
C LEU A 182 -9.54 -52.08 -7.78
N MET A 183 -8.25 -52.36 -7.54
CA MET A 183 -7.53 -51.83 -6.37
C MET A 183 -7.36 -50.31 -6.47
N ALA A 184 -7.03 -49.79 -7.66
CA ALA A 184 -6.96 -48.36 -7.93
C ALA A 184 -8.32 -47.66 -7.70
N ALA A 185 -9.43 -48.29 -8.12
CA ALA A 185 -10.77 -47.78 -7.85
C ALA A 185 -11.10 -47.75 -6.34
N ALA A 186 -10.76 -48.82 -5.61
CA ALA A 186 -11.00 -48.91 -4.17
C ALA A 186 -10.20 -47.86 -3.38
N THR A 187 -8.94 -47.63 -3.73
CA THR A 187 -8.09 -46.61 -3.08
C THR A 187 -8.53 -45.20 -3.44
N SER A 188 -8.94 -44.95 -4.69
CA SER A 188 -9.55 -43.68 -5.11
C SER A 188 -10.85 -43.38 -4.33
N ALA A 189 -11.66 -44.41 -4.02
CA ALA A 189 -12.86 -44.24 -3.22
C ALA A 189 -12.54 -43.83 -1.77
N VAL A 190 -11.45 -44.35 -1.18
CA VAL A 190 -10.97 -43.92 0.14
C VAL A 190 -10.53 -42.46 0.12
N ALA A 191 -9.79 -42.04 -0.92
CA ALA A 191 -9.38 -40.64 -1.09
C ALA A 191 -10.60 -39.70 -1.17
N LEU A 192 -11.64 -40.10 -1.91
CA LEU A 192 -12.91 -39.37 -2.00
C LEU A 192 -13.60 -39.24 -0.64
N LEU A 193 -13.62 -40.30 0.18
CA LEU A 193 -14.20 -40.26 1.53
C LEU A 193 -13.44 -39.28 2.43
N LEU A 194 -12.10 -39.32 2.41
CA LEU A 194 -11.26 -38.39 3.18
C LEU A 194 -11.49 -36.94 2.77
N PHE A 195 -11.62 -36.67 1.47
CA PHE A 195 -11.93 -35.34 0.97
C PHE A 195 -13.34 -34.86 1.37
N SER A 196 -14.33 -35.75 1.29
CA SER A 196 -15.70 -35.45 1.74
C SER A 196 -15.75 -35.11 3.23
N HIS A 197 -14.90 -35.76 4.03
CA HIS A 197 -14.74 -35.44 5.44
C HIS A 197 -14.05 -34.07 5.62
N ALA A 198 -13.01 -33.79 4.84
CA ALA A 198 -12.27 -32.52 4.90
C ALA A 198 -13.14 -31.30 4.59
N THR A 199 -13.91 -31.38 3.51
CA THR A 199 -14.83 -30.30 3.09
C THR A 199 -15.94 -30.05 4.10
N ARG A 200 -16.42 -31.09 4.80
CA ARG A 200 -17.40 -30.93 5.89
C ARG A 200 -16.76 -30.36 7.15
N ALA A 201 -15.57 -30.84 7.53
CA ALA A 201 -14.86 -30.41 8.75
C ALA A 201 -14.34 -28.97 8.66
N TYR A 202 -13.98 -28.50 7.46
CA TYR A 202 -13.40 -27.18 7.22
C TYR A 202 -14.26 -26.31 6.29
N LYS A 203 -15.58 -26.50 6.32
CA LYS A 203 -16.56 -25.85 5.43
C LYS A 203 -16.34 -24.33 5.31
N VAL A 204 -16.17 -23.63 6.42
CA VAL A 204 -15.96 -22.16 6.43
C VAL A 204 -14.71 -21.77 5.64
N ARG A 205 -13.57 -22.44 5.85
CA ARG A 205 -12.32 -22.11 5.12
C ARG A 205 -12.46 -22.37 3.62
N VAL A 206 -13.09 -23.49 3.25
CA VAL A 206 -13.30 -23.86 1.84
C VAL A 206 -14.29 -22.92 1.14
N GLU A 207 -15.36 -22.49 1.82
CA GLU A 207 -16.35 -21.55 1.27
C GLU A 207 -15.82 -20.12 1.20
N SER A 208 -15.03 -19.66 2.19
CA SER A 208 -14.36 -18.35 2.12
C SER A 208 -13.39 -18.26 0.94
N GLY A 209 -12.66 -19.35 0.66
CA GLY A 209 -11.76 -19.42 -0.49
C GLY A 209 -12.47 -19.42 -1.85
N ASP A 210 -13.74 -19.87 -1.93
CA ASP A 210 -14.54 -19.78 -3.16
C ASP A 210 -14.94 -18.31 -3.46
N VAL A 211 -15.29 -17.52 -2.45
CA VAL A 211 -15.61 -16.08 -2.61
C VAL A 211 -14.38 -15.28 -3.05
N GLN A 212 -13.23 -15.53 -2.42
CA GLN A 212 -11.98 -14.80 -2.69
C GLN A 212 -11.40 -15.06 -4.09
N MET A 213 -11.59 -16.27 -4.64
CA MET A 213 -11.18 -16.62 -6.01
C MET A 213 -12.17 -16.10 -7.07
N ASP A 214 -13.47 -16.06 -6.78
CA ASP A 214 -14.46 -15.48 -7.69
C ASP A 214 -14.33 -13.94 -7.75
N ASP A 215 -13.95 -13.28 -6.65
CA ASP A 215 -13.62 -11.85 -6.65
C ASP A 215 -12.35 -11.54 -7.48
N ALA A 216 -11.35 -12.44 -7.47
CA ALA A 216 -10.13 -12.27 -8.26
C ALA A 216 -10.35 -12.48 -9.78
N ASP A 217 -11.33 -13.29 -10.16
CA ASP A 217 -11.76 -13.49 -11.55
C ASP A 217 -12.86 -12.48 -11.97
N GLY A 218 -13.58 -11.88 -11.01
CA GLY A 218 -14.65 -10.90 -11.19
C GLY A 218 -14.20 -9.44 -11.19
N ASP A 219 -13.03 -9.13 -10.65
CA ASP A 219 -12.41 -7.81 -10.77
C ASP A 219 -12.09 -7.56 -12.25
N GLY A 220 -12.81 -6.62 -12.87
CA GLY A 220 -12.74 -6.24 -14.30
C GLY A 220 -11.39 -5.67 -14.75
N GLY A 221 -10.29 -6.06 -14.12
CA GLY A 221 -8.93 -5.83 -14.57
C GLY A 221 -8.77 -6.41 -15.97
N THR A 222 -8.79 -5.52 -16.97
CA THR A 222 -8.52 -5.78 -18.39
C THR A 222 -7.67 -7.02 -18.55
N ALA A 223 -8.25 -8.09 -19.10
CA ALA A 223 -7.55 -9.34 -19.25
C ALA A 223 -6.21 -9.06 -19.95
N ILE A 224 -5.10 -9.13 -19.21
CA ILE A 224 -3.77 -8.91 -19.77
C ILE A 224 -3.65 -9.88 -20.93
N SER A 225 -3.65 -9.35 -22.15
CA SER A 225 -3.64 -10.18 -23.35
C SER A 225 -2.43 -11.11 -23.26
N LEU A 226 -2.61 -12.39 -23.62
CA LEU A 226 -1.54 -13.38 -23.76
C LEU A 226 -0.33 -12.81 -24.52
N ARG A 227 -0.58 -11.94 -25.49
CA ARG A 227 0.44 -11.24 -26.28
C ARG A 227 1.30 -10.29 -25.45
N THR A 228 0.73 -9.65 -24.43
CA THR A 228 1.42 -8.76 -23.49
C THR A 228 2.25 -9.55 -22.48
N LEU A 229 1.73 -10.70 -22.02
CA LEU A 229 2.48 -11.61 -21.13
C LEU A 229 3.72 -12.17 -21.82
N LEU A 230 3.59 -12.62 -23.07
CA LEU A 230 4.69 -13.17 -23.87
C LEU A 230 5.76 -12.13 -24.25
N LYS A 231 5.48 -10.83 -24.14
CA LYS A 231 6.48 -9.76 -24.34
C LYS A 231 7.43 -9.62 -23.15
N ASN A 232 7.06 -10.11 -21.97
CA ASN A 232 7.94 -10.03 -20.80
C ASN A 232 9.04 -11.10 -20.91
N PRO A 233 10.32 -10.71 -20.96
CA PRO A 233 11.42 -11.66 -21.17
C PRO A 233 11.56 -12.67 -20.03
N LEU A 234 11.20 -12.30 -18.80
CA LEU A 234 11.24 -13.22 -17.65
C LEU A 234 10.11 -14.26 -17.73
N VAL A 235 8.90 -13.85 -18.10
CA VAL A 235 7.76 -14.75 -18.30
C VAL A 235 8.06 -15.74 -19.42
N LEU A 236 8.60 -15.25 -20.55
CA LEU A 236 8.99 -16.10 -21.68
C LEU A 236 10.07 -17.11 -21.27
N ALA A 237 11.06 -16.69 -20.49
CA ALA A 237 12.11 -17.58 -20.01
C ALA A 237 11.55 -18.69 -19.09
N ILE A 238 10.60 -18.36 -18.20
CA ILE A 238 9.93 -19.33 -17.33
C ILE A 238 9.18 -20.38 -18.17
N LEU A 239 8.35 -19.93 -19.12
CA LEU A 239 7.58 -20.82 -20.00
C LEU A 239 8.51 -21.68 -20.88
N ALA A 240 9.61 -21.12 -21.39
CA ALA A 240 10.58 -21.85 -22.20
C ALA A 240 11.33 -22.93 -21.40
N ILE A 241 11.75 -22.62 -20.17
CA ILE A 241 12.38 -23.60 -19.27
C ILE A 241 11.41 -24.76 -19.02
N GLN A 242 10.14 -24.46 -18.72
CA GLN A 242 9.15 -25.50 -18.49
C GLN A 242 8.93 -26.39 -19.72
N ALA A 243 8.68 -25.78 -20.89
CA ALA A 243 8.42 -26.52 -22.12
C ALA A 243 9.59 -27.46 -22.47
N LEU A 244 10.83 -26.96 -22.34
CA LEU A 244 12.01 -27.78 -22.60
C LEU A 244 12.19 -28.88 -21.55
N SER A 245 11.91 -28.61 -20.27
CA SER A 245 11.97 -29.64 -19.22
C SER A 245 10.95 -30.76 -19.47
N GLU A 246 9.72 -30.44 -19.85
CA GLU A 246 8.67 -31.43 -20.16
C GLU A 246 9.03 -32.27 -21.39
N LEU A 247 9.59 -31.66 -22.44
CA LEU A 247 10.10 -32.37 -23.61
C LEU A 247 11.20 -33.38 -23.21
N ASN A 248 12.14 -32.96 -22.37
CA ASN A 248 13.20 -33.83 -21.86
C ASN A 248 12.62 -35.01 -21.05
N VAL A 249 11.55 -34.78 -20.29
CA VAL A 249 10.86 -35.84 -19.56
C VAL A 249 10.38 -36.94 -20.49
N GLU A 250 9.72 -36.57 -21.58
CA GLU A 250 9.19 -37.53 -22.53
C GLU A 250 10.30 -38.31 -23.27
N PHE A 251 11.38 -37.64 -23.65
CA PHE A 251 12.50 -38.27 -24.36
C PHE A 251 13.22 -39.28 -23.46
N ILE A 252 13.47 -38.92 -22.21
CA ILE A 252 14.11 -39.79 -21.22
C ILE A 252 13.20 -40.98 -20.89
N ASN A 253 11.89 -40.76 -20.77
CA ASN A 253 10.91 -41.84 -20.56
C ASN A 253 10.97 -42.86 -21.70
N ASN A 254 10.88 -42.39 -22.95
CA ASN A 254 10.90 -43.27 -24.13
C ASN A 254 12.20 -44.09 -24.21
N ALA A 255 13.35 -43.44 -24.05
CA ALA A 255 14.64 -44.13 -24.05
C ALA A 255 14.75 -45.14 -22.89
N PHE A 256 14.20 -44.83 -21.71
CA PHE A 256 14.28 -45.71 -20.54
C PHE A 256 13.42 -46.96 -20.72
N TYR A 257 12.18 -46.81 -21.17
CA TYR A 257 11.30 -47.95 -21.43
C TYR A 257 11.82 -48.83 -22.58
N SER A 258 12.32 -48.22 -23.65
CA SER A 258 12.95 -48.95 -24.76
C SER A 258 14.14 -49.80 -24.28
N GLN A 259 15.02 -49.24 -23.45
CA GLN A 259 16.15 -49.99 -22.87
C GLN A 259 15.71 -51.06 -21.87
N THR A 260 14.65 -50.80 -21.12
CA THR A 260 14.09 -51.77 -20.16
C THR A 260 13.46 -52.95 -20.89
N GLU A 261 12.71 -52.73 -21.96
CA GLU A 261 12.11 -53.78 -22.80
C GLU A 261 13.18 -54.65 -23.48
N GLN A 262 14.27 -54.04 -23.96
CA GLN A 262 15.40 -54.76 -24.54
C GLN A 262 16.12 -55.67 -23.54
N TYR A 263 16.25 -55.25 -22.28
CA TYR A 263 16.97 -56.00 -21.25
C TYR A 263 16.09 -56.99 -20.48
N LEU A 264 14.82 -56.64 -20.23
CA LEU A 264 13.83 -57.42 -19.47
C LEU A 264 12.65 -57.79 -20.38
N SER A 265 12.75 -58.94 -21.06
CA SER A 265 11.75 -59.37 -22.04
C SER A 265 10.48 -60.00 -21.44
N GLN A 266 10.46 -60.28 -20.12
CA GLN A 266 9.30 -60.84 -19.42
C GLN A 266 8.45 -59.72 -18.79
N PRO A 267 7.12 -59.65 -19.07
CA PRO A 267 6.23 -58.62 -18.53
C PRO A 267 6.23 -58.55 -17.00
N GLU A 268 6.28 -59.71 -16.32
CA GLU A 268 6.27 -59.83 -14.87
C GLU A 268 7.58 -59.30 -14.26
N ALA A 269 8.72 -59.60 -14.89
CA ALA A 269 10.04 -59.13 -14.46
C ALA A 269 10.18 -57.62 -14.66
N MET A 270 9.62 -57.09 -15.76
CA MET A 270 9.58 -55.65 -16.02
C MET A 270 8.72 -54.91 -14.98
N ALA A 271 7.53 -55.41 -14.66
CA ALA A 271 6.66 -54.82 -13.63
C ALA A 271 7.34 -54.82 -12.25
N ALA A 272 8.03 -55.91 -11.88
CA ALA A 272 8.76 -56.02 -10.62
C ALA A 272 9.97 -55.06 -10.56
N PHE A 273 10.73 -54.93 -11.64
CA PHE A 273 11.84 -53.97 -11.73
C PHE A 273 11.34 -52.52 -11.63
N LEU A 274 10.32 -52.15 -12.41
CA LEU A 274 9.77 -50.80 -12.38
C LEU A 274 9.22 -50.46 -10.99
N GLY A 275 8.49 -51.39 -10.35
CA GLY A 275 7.99 -51.19 -8.99
C GLY A 275 9.12 -50.92 -7.98
N THR A 276 10.14 -51.77 -7.94
CA THR A 276 11.28 -51.60 -7.01
C THR A 276 12.11 -50.35 -7.31
N PHE A 277 12.36 -50.05 -8.59
CA PHE A 277 13.07 -48.85 -9.03
C PHE A 277 12.38 -47.56 -8.55
N PHE A 278 11.07 -47.44 -8.80
CA PHE A 278 10.32 -46.25 -8.40
C PHE A 278 10.09 -46.17 -6.89
N ALA A 279 10.00 -47.29 -6.16
CA ALA A 279 9.99 -47.25 -4.69
C ALA A 279 11.28 -46.64 -4.13
N ILE A 280 12.45 -47.07 -4.61
CA ILE A 280 13.74 -46.52 -4.17
C ILE A 280 13.84 -45.04 -4.56
N ALA A 281 13.48 -44.69 -5.80
CA ALA A 281 13.48 -43.32 -6.26
C ALA A 281 12.54 -42.42 -5.43
N SER A 282 11.38 -42.95 -5.02
CA SER A 282 10.42 -42.24 -4.17
C SER A 282 10.94 -41.99 -2.76
N ILE A 283 11.67 -42.94 -2.15
CA ILE A 283 12.34 -42.72 -0.84
C ILE A 283 13.31 -41.54 -0.93
N VAL A 284 14.15 -41.53 -1.98
CA VAL A 284 15.15 -40.47 -2.15
C VAL A 284 14.49 -39.15 -2.51
N SER A 285 13.49 -39.14 -3.41
CA SER A 285 12.71 -37.95 -3.77
C SER A 285 12.05 -37.33 -2.55
N ALA A 286 11.30 -38.13 -1.78
CA ALA A 286 10.65 -37.67 -0.56
C ALA A 286 11.65 -37.08 0.45
N THR A 287 12.82 -37.71 0.60
CA THR A 287 13.87 -37.21 1.49
C THR A 287 14.46 -35.89 1.00
N VAL A 288 14.74 -35.76 -0.30
CA VAL A 288 15.28 -34.53 -0.92
C VAL A 288 14.25 -33.40 -0.86
N GLN A 289 12.98 -33.69 -1.17
CA GLN A 289 11.88 -32.73 -1.13
C GLN A 289 11.62 -32.21 0.29
N MET A 290 11.66 -33.11 1.29
CA MET A 290 11.40 -32.77 2.70
C MET A 290 12.59 -32.06 3.38
N LEU A 291 13.85 -32.37 3.02
CA LEU A 291 15.04 -31.87 3.74
C LEU A 291 15.92 -30.89 2.94
N ALA A 292 16.01 -31.04 1.62
CA ALA A 292 17.05 -30.40 0.82
C ALA A 292 16.56 -29.17 0.05
N SER A 293 15.29 -29.10 -0.38
CA SER A 293 14.80 -28.00 -1.24
C SER A 293 15.02 -26.61 -0.62
N SER A 294 14.64 -26.42 0.65
CA SER A 294 14.80 -25.16 1.39
C SER A 294 16.26 -24.81 1.70
N ARG A 295 17.11 -25.81 1.94
CA ARG A 295 18.54 -25.63 2.20
C ARG A 295 19.33 -25.33 0.94
N LEU A 296 19.04 -26.04 -0.15
CA LEU A 296 19.65 -25.83 -1.48
C LEU A 296 19.41 -24.41 -1.98
N MET A 297 18.18 -23.90 -1.86
CA MET A 297 17.87 -22.51 -2.23
C MET A 297 18.64 -21.47 -1.42
N ARG A 298 18.92 -21.75 -0.14
CA ARG A 298 19.69 -20.84 0.73
C ARG A 298 21.17 -20.80 0.33
N VAL A 299 21.75 -21.93 -0.06
CA VAL A 299 23.18 -22.06 -0.40
C VAL A 299 23.47 -21.63 -1.84
N PHE A 300 22.69 -22.13 -2.80
CA PHE A 300 22.96 -21.94 -4.23
C PHE A 300 22.17 -20.77 -4.85
N GLY A 301 21.18 -20.24 -4.13
CA GLY A 301 20.25 -19.25 -4.67
C GLY A 301 19.36 -19.81 -5.79
N ILE A 302 18.37 -19.02 -6.22
CA ILE A 302 17.41 -19.41 -7.26
C ILE A 302 18.13 -19.77 -8.58
N GLY A 303 19.12 -18.97 -8.97
CA GLY A 303 19.87 -19.19 -10.22
C GLY A 303 20.75 -20.44 -10.19
N GLY A 304 21.30 -20.81 -9.04
CA GLY A 304 22.06 -22.05 -8.89
C GLY A 304 21.16 -23.29 -8.96
N CYS A 305 19.99 -23.23 -8.32
CA CYS A 305 19.01 -24.33 -8.36
C CYS A 305 18.49 -24.61 -9.78
N LEU A 306 18.17 -23.58 -10.57
CA LEU A 306 17.73 -23.71 -11.98
C LEU A 306 18.75 -24.38 -12.90
N VAL A 307 20.03 -24.35 -12.55
CA VAL A 307 21.12 -24.90 -13.37
C VAL A 307 21.52 -26.29 -12.88
N LEU A 308 21.49 -26.53 -11.57
CA LEU A 308 21.98 -27.76 -10.95
C LEU A 308 21.23 -29.00 -11.45
N GLY A 309 19.89 -28.98 -11.43
CA GLY A 309 19.07 -30.12 -11.84
C GLY A 309 19.33 -30.55 -13.29
N PRO A 310 19.18 -29.65 -14.27
CA PRO A 310 19.43 -29.96 -15.67
C PRO A 310 20.87 -30.40 -15.95
N SER A 311 21.86 -29.83 -15.22
CA SER A 311 23.27 -30.20 -15.38
C SER A 311 23.55 -31.65 -14.96
N LEU A 312 22.95 -32.10 -13.84
CA LEU A 312 23.12 -33.47 -13.35
C LEU A 312 22.48 -34.50 -14.28
N VAL A 313 21.31 -34.19 -14.84
CA VAL A 313 20.64 -35.07 -15.82
C VAL A 313 21.43 -35.09 -17.14
N ALA A 314 21.91 -33.94 -17.62
CA ALA A 314 22.72 -33.88 -18.84
C ALA A 314 24.01 -34.72 -18.69
N LEU A 315 24.66 -34.66 -17.53
CA LEU A 315 25.87 -35.44 -17.26
C LEU A 315 25.60 -36.96 -17.29
N THR A 316 24.50 -37.40 -16.68
CA THR A 316 24.14 -38.83 -16.63
C THR A 316 23.67 -39.36 -17.99
N LEU A 317 22.93 -38.55 -18.76
CA LEU A 317 22.59 -38.91 -20.15
C LEU A 317 23.81 -38.97 -21.05
N LEU A 318 24.77 -38.05 -20.89
CA LEU A 318 26.01 -38.07 -21.66
C LEU A 318 26.81 -39.35 -21.39
N ALA A 319 26.81 -39.84 -20.14
CA ALA A 319 27.41 -41.14 -19.79
C ALA A 319 26.68 -42.32 -20.47
N PHE A 320 25.35 -42.30 -20.57
CA PHE A 320 24.57 -43.31 -21.30
C PHE A 320 24.83 -43.28 -22.81
N VAL A 321 24.88 -42.10 -23.42
CA VAL A 321 25.19 -41.95 -24.86
C VAL A 321 26.61 -42.46 -25.14
N ALA A 322 27.57 -42.08 -24.29
CA ALA A 322 28.96 -42.55 -24.43
C ALA A 322 29.08 -44.07 -24.27
N SER A 323 28.41 -44.68 -23.28
CA SER A 323 28.46 -46.13 -23.08
C SER A 323 27.81 -46.91 -24.22
N SER A 324 26.75 -46.37 -24.81
CA SER A 324 26.08 -46.95 -25.98
C SER A 324 26.96 -46.87 -27.23
N TRP A 325 27.60 -45.73 -27.50
CA TRP A 325 28.47 -45.56 -28.68
C TRP A 325 29.76 -46.37 -28.61
N VAL A 326 30.33 -46.55 -27.43
CA VAL A 326 31.53 -47.38 -27.23
C VAL A 326 31.19 -48.88 -27.31
N GLY A 327 29.90 -49.25 -27.34
CA GLY A 327 29.47 -50.64 -27.39
C GLY A 327 29.74 -51.38 -26.07
N ALA A 328 29.53 -50.71 -24.93
CA ALA A 328 29.71 -51.32 -23.62
C ALA A 328 28.74 -52.50 -23.38
N ALA A 329 29.01 -53.31 -22.36
CA ALA A 329 28.15 -54.44 -22.01
C ALA A 329 26.69 -54.00 -21.79
N PRO A 330 25.67 -54.74 -22.28
CA PRO A 330 24.27 -54.34 -22.19
C PRO A 330 23.78 -54.00 -20.77
N ALA A 331 24.26 -54.74 -19.77
CA ALA A 331 23.96 -54.47 -18.35
C ALA A 331 24.50 -53.09 -17.89
N PHE A 332 25.65 -52.67 -18.40
CA PHE A 332 26.24 -51.36 -18.07
C PHE A 332 25.50 -50.22 -18.78
N VAL A 333 25.12 -50.42 -20.05
CA VAL A 333 24.29 -49.45 -20.81
C VAL A 333 22.94 -49.25 -20.12
N PHE A 334 22.28 -50.35 -19.74
CA PHE A 334 21.05 -50.32 -18.97
C PHE A 334 21.22 -49.59 -17.62
N ALA A 335 22.29 -49.89 -16.86
CA ALA A 335 22.57 -49.21 -15.60
C ALA A 335 22.79 -47.70 -15.76
N CYS A 336 23.44 -47.27 -16.84
CA CYS A 336 23.60 -45.85 -17.16
C CYS A 336 22.25 -45.18 -17.44
N MET A 337 21.37 -45.81 -18.21
CA MET A 337 20.04 -45.27 -18.50
C MET A 337 19.15 -45.23 -17.26
N ALA A 338 19.18 -46.29 -16.44
CA ALA A 338 18.47 -46.34 -15.16
C ALA A 338 18.99 -45.26 -14.21
N GLY A 339 20.31 -45.02 -14.17
CA GLY A 339 20.91 -43.93 -13.40
C GLY A 339 20.47 -42.54 -13.87
N ALA A 340 20.42 -42.30 -15.19
CA ALA A 340 19.92 -41.05 -15.75
C ALA A 340 18.45 -40.81 -15.40
N LYS A 341 17.62 -41.86 -15.53
CA LYS A 341 16.20 -41.81 -15.12
C LYS A 341 16.03 -41.54 -13.63
N PHE A 342 16.87 -42.15 -12.79
CA PHE A 342 16.85 -41.99 -11.34
C PHE A 342 17.18 -40.55 -10.91
N VAL A 343 18.23 -39.97 -11.48
CA VAL A 343 18.62 -38.57 -11.21
C VAL A 343 17.56 -37.60 -11.70
N GLN A 344 16.99 -37.84 -12.89
CA GLN A 344 15.88 -37.03 -13.38
C GLN A 344 14.68 -37.04 -12.42
N TYR A 345 14.22 -38.23 -12.02
CA TYR A 345 13.05 -38.37 -11.15
C TYR A 345 13.28 -37.73 -9.77
N THR A 346 14.48 -37.89 -9.22
CA THR A 346 14.79 -37.42 -7.86
C THR A 346 15.11 -35.92 -7.82
N VAL A 347 15.95 -35.44 -8.74
CA VAL A 347 16.53 -34.09 -8.66
C VAL A 347 15.70 -33.05 -9.41
N MET A 348 15.24 -33.33 -10.64
CA MET A 348 14.46 -32.32 -11.39
C MET A 348 13.11 -32.06 -10.73
N VAL A 349 12.40 -33.12 -10.32
CA VAL A 349 11.08 -32.99 -9.68
C VAL A 349 11.19 -32.26 -8.32
N SER A 350 12.25 -32.50 -7.56
CA SER A 350 12.40 -31.87 -6.24
C SER A 350 12.95 -30.45 -6.27
N VAL A 351 13.98 -30.19 -7.09
CA VAL A 351 14.75 -28.93 -7.06
C VAL A 351 14.27 -27.93 -8.10
N ASP A 352 13.99 -28.38 -9.33
CA ASP A 352 13.60 -27.47 -10.40
C ASP A 352 12.17 -26.96 -10.16
N ASP A 353 11.26 -27.80 -9.69
CA ASP A 353 9.87 -27.40 -9.39
C ASP A 353 9.84 -26.31 -8.31
N ALA A 354 10.63 -26.47 -7.25
CA ALA A 354 10.78 -25.47 -6.19
C ALA A 354 11.38 -24.15 -6.71
N ALA A 355 12.41 -24.23 -7.57
CA ALA A 355 13.03 -23.06 -8.18
C ALA A 355 12.07 -22.31 -9.13
N ARG A 356 11.33 -23.04 -9.97
CA ARG A 356 10.32 -22.49 -10.89
C ARG A 356 9.19 -21.81 -10.14
N PHE A 357 8.65 -22.44 -9.10
CA PHE A 357 7.59 -21.86 -8.29
C PHE A 357 8.03 -20.55 -7.62
N THR A 358 9.29 -20.50 -7.16
CA THR A 358 9.88 -19.27 -6.60
C THR A 358 10.03 -18.16 -7.66
N LEU A 359 10.40 -18.49 -8.90
CA LEU A 359 10.49 -17.52 -10.00
C LEU A 359 9.12 -16.96 -10.38
N VAL A 360 8.09 -17.80 -10.47
CA VAL A 360 6.74 -17.33 -10.77
C VAL A 360 6.26 -16.38 -9.68
N ARG A 361 6.53 -16.68 -8.40
CA ARG A 361 6.21 -15.81 -7.27
C ARG A 361 6.95 -14.46 -7.25
N SER A 362 7.98 -14.28 -8.08
CA SER A 362 8.63 -12.97 -8.25
C SER A 362 7.87 -12.01 -9.17
N LEU A 363 6.85 -12.51 -9.87
CA LEU A 363 6.00 -11.72 -10.76
C LEU A 363 4.91 -11.00 -9.94
N PRO A 364 4.32 -9.90 -10.43
CA PRO A 364 3.14 -9.28 -9.82
C PRO A 364 2.01 -10.31 -9.62
N PRO A 365 1.24 -10.27 -8.52
CA PRO A 365 0.22 -11.29 -8.19
C PRO A 365 -0.73 -11.62 -9.35
N ILE A 366 -1.21 -10.59 -10.05
CA ILE A 366 -2.09 -10.68 -11.23
C ILE A 366 -1.49 -11.53 -12.38
N ILE A 367 -0.15 -11.55 -12.49
CA ILE A 367 0.58 -12.33 -13.50
C ILE A 367 0.87 -13.75 -13.00
N GLN A 368 1.06 -13.95 -11.69
CA GLN A 368 1.43 -15.26 -11.11
C GLN A 368 0.38 -16.34 -11.45
N ASP A 369 -0.88 -16.07 -11.12
CA ASP A 369 -1.97 -17.03 -11.28
C ASP A 369 -2.21 -17.40 -12.73
N ARG A 370 -2.08 -16.42 -13.65
CA ARG A 370 -2.19 -16.67 -15.08
C ARG A 370 -1.03 -17.52 -15.62
N VAL A 371 0.19 -17.27 -15.17
CA VAL A 371 1.37 -18.05 -15.60
C VAL A 371 1.24 -19.49 -15.11
N LEU A 372 0.82 -19.71 -13.86
CA LEU A 372 0.57 -21.07 -13.32
C LEU A 372 -0.56 -21.79 -14.05
N ALA A 373 -1.67 -21.09 -14.35
CA ALA A 373 -2.79 -21.67 -15.08
C ALA A 373 -2.40 -22.07 -16.51
N ILE A 374 -1.73 -21.20 -17.26
CA ILE A 374 -1.27 -21.48 -18.64
C ILE A 374 -0.26 -22.63 -18.64
N SER A 375 0.66 -22.61 -17.69
CA SER A 375 1.69 -23.63 -17.48
C SER A 375 1.10 -25.04 -17.37
N GLY A 376 0.15 -25.25 -16.47
CA GLY A 376 -0.43 -26.59 -16.24
C GLY A 376 -1.45 -27.03 -17.29
N THR A 377 -2.33 -26.13 -17.75
CA THR A 377 -3.53 -26.52 -18.52
C THR A 377 -3.35 -26.46 -20.04
N VAL A 378 -2.42 -25.63 -20.53
CA VAL A 378 -2.22 -25.41 -21.97
C VAL A 378 -0.82 -25.81 -22.40
N LEU A 379 0.21 -25.34 -21.71
CA LEU A 379 1.60 -25.57 -22.13
C LEU A 379 1.96 -27.05 -22.04
N SER A 380 1.72 -27.68 -20.87
CA SER A 380 2.10 -29.07 -20.63
C SER A 380 1.54 -30.08 -21.65
N PRO A 381 0.23 -30.08 -21.95
CA PRO A 381 -0.30 -31.01 -22.94
C PRO A 381 0.18 -30.73 -24.36
N VAL A 382 0.28 -29.45 -24.76
CA VAL A 382 0.74 -29.06 -26.10
C VAL A 382 2.19 -29.49 -26.33
N VAL A 383 3.05 -29.23 -25.34
CA VAL A 383 4.47 -29.64 -25.38
C VAL A 383 4.59 -31.16 -25.41
N GLY A 384 3.80 -31.89 -24.62
CA GLY A 384 3.76 -33.35 -24.66
C GLY A 384 3.35 -33.92 -26.03
N GLY A 385 2.42 -33.27 -26.73
CA GLY A 385 2.06 -33.65 -28.10
C GLY A 385 3.17 -33.36 -29.11
N LEU A 386 3.81 -32.21 -29.00
CA LEU A 386 4.94 -31.82 -29.85
C LEU A 386 6.15 -32.73 -29.62
N SER A 387 6.44 -33.12 -28.38
CA SER A 387 7.51 -34.08 -28.06
C SER A 387 7.19 -35.46 -28.62
N GLY A 388 5.93 -35.91 -28.58
CA GLY A 388 5.47 -37.13 -29.25
C GLY A 388 5.69 -37.10 -30.77
N LEU A 389 5.33 -36.00 -31.44
CA LEU A 389 5.60 -35.80 -32.88
C LEU A 389 7.10 -35.81 -33.19
N ALA A 390 7.91 -35.14 -32.35
CA ALA A 390 9.36 -35.12 -32.48
C ALA A 390 9.95 -36.53 -32.33
N LEU A 391 9.48 -37.31 -31.35
CA LEU A 391 9.88 -38.71 -31.15
C LEU A 391 9.53 -39.59 -32.35
N LEU A 392 8.32 -39.47 -32.92
CA LEU A 392 7.95 -40.22 -34.14
C LEU A 392 8.86 -39.88 -35.32
N GLY A 393 9.18 -38.59 -35.49
CA GLY A 393 10.12 -38.16 -36.51
C GLY A 393 11.52 -38.76 -36.29
N MET A 394 12.00 -38.76 -35.05
CA MET A 394 13.29 -39.37 -34.72
C MET A 394 13.31 -40.88 -34.95
N ILE A 395 12.26 -41.60 -34.52
CA ILE A 395 12.18 -43.06 -34.63
C ILE A 395 11.98 -43.50 -36.09
N HIS A 396 11.03 -42.90 -36.80
CA HIS A 396 10.63 -43.38 -38.14
C HIS A 396 11.35 -42.69 -39.31
N LEU A 397 11.68 -41.39 -39.23
CA LEU A 397 12.35 -40.68 -40.32
C LEU A 397 13.88 -40.78 -40.20
N LEU A 398 14.41 -40.70 -38.97
CA LEU A 398 15.85 -40.67 -38.70
C LEU A 398 16.42 -42.02 -38.25
N GLY A 399 15.56 -43.02 -37.95
CA GLY A 399 16.00 -44.32 -37.44
C GLY A 399 16.74 -44.24 -36.11
N ALA A 400 16.43 -43.23 -35.28
CA ALA A 400 17.15 -42.98 -34.05
C ALA A 400 16.82 -44.03 -32.97
N GLU A 401 17.84 -44.73 -32.49
CA GLU A 401 17.76 -45.60 -31.32
C GLU A 401 17.75 -44.79 -30.01
N ALA A 402 17.57 -45.45 -28.85
CA ALA A 402 17.50 -44.80 -27.54
C ALA A 402 18.69 -43.86 -27.25
N ALA A 403 19.90 -44.20 -27.71
CA ALA A 403 21.09 -43.36 -27.59
C ALA A 403 20.98 -42.05 -28.40
N GLY A 404 20.36 -42.10 -29.60
CA GLY A 404 20.11 -40.91 -30.42
C GLY A 404 19.10 -39.96 -29.79
N ILE A 405 18.03 -40.52 -29.19
CA ILE A 405 17.02 -39.75 -28.44
C ILE A 405 17.65 -39.08 -27.22
N ALA A 406 18.47 -39.81 -26.46
CA ALA A 406 19.19 -39.28 -25.30
C ALA A 406 20.22 -38.20 -25.66
N ALA A 407 20.86 -38.29 -26.83
CA ALA A 407 21.77 -37.25 -27.32
C ALA A 407 21.03 -35.92 -27.59
N VAL A 408 19.85 -35.97 -28.21
CA VAL A 408 19.02 -34.78 -28.43
C VAL A 408 18.53 -34.21 -27.10
N ALA A 409 18.09 -35.06 -26.17
CA ALA A 409 17.70 -34.64 -24.82
C ALA A 409 18.85 -33.92 -24.07
N THR A 410 20.08 -34.42 -24.21
CA THR A 410 21.27 -33.77 -23.63
C THR A 410 21.47 -32.38 -24.22
N GLY A 411 21.31 -32.22 -25.54
CA GLY A 411 21.37 -30.92 -26.22
C GLY A 411 20.31 -29.93 -25.71
N SER A 412 19.06 -30.36 -25.55
CA SER A 412 17.99 -29.51 -25.00
C SER A 412 18.22 -29.11 -23.55
N LEU A 413 18.78 -30.00 -22.70
CA LEU A 413 19.13 -29.65 -21.32
C LEU A 413 20.21 -28.55 -21.24
N ILE A 414 21.18 -28.53 -22.18
CA ILE A 414 22.18 -27.45 -22.27
C ILE A 414 21.51 -26.10 -22.57
N VAL A 415 20.47 -26.09 -23.42
CA VAL A 415 19.68 -24.88 -23.69
C VAL A 415 18.92 -24.43 -22.44
N VAL A 416 18.33 -25.36 -21.69
CA VAL A 416 17.67 -25.06 -20.39
C VAL A 416 18.65 -24.40 -19.42
N ILE A 417 19.88 -24.92 -19.31
CA ILE A 417 20.92 -24.34 -18.45
C ILE A 417 21.24 -22.89 -18.86
N PHE A 418 21.32 -22.61 -20.17
CA PHE A 418 21.57 -21.27 -20.67
C PHE A 418 20.42 -20.30 -20.36
N ILE A 419 19.18 -20.70 -20.65
CA ILE A 419 17.98 -19.88 -20.37
C ILE A 419 17.82 -19.67 -18.87
N GLY A 420 18.08 -20.69 -18.04
CA GLY A 420 18.05 -20.60 -16.58
C GLY A 420 19.01 -19.54 -16.03
N ARG A 421 20.23 -19.46 -16.57
CA ARG A 421 21.19 -18.39 -16.21
C ARG A 421 20.70 -17.00 -16.63
N LEU A 422 20.07 -16.88 -17.79
CA LEU A 422 19.52 -15.61 -18.28
C LEU A 422 18.35 -15.14 -17.39
N ALA A 423 17.43 -16.05 -17.05
CA ALA A 423 16.30 -15.80 -16.17
C ALA A 423 16.75 -15.33 -14.78
N ALA A 424 17.78 -15.97 -14.21
CA ALA A 424 18.36 -15.57 -12.93
C ALA A 424 18.95 -14.15 -12.96
N ARG A 425 19.60 -13.75 -14.06
CA ARG A 425 20.09 -12.38 -14.25
C ARG A 425 18.96 -11.37 -14.38
N ALA A 426 17.95 -11.68 -15.21
CA ALA A 426 16.78 -10.82 -15.39
C ALA A 426 16.02 -10.59 -14.07
N TYR A 427 15.85 -11.63 -13.26
CA TYR A 427 15.28 -11.53 -11.91
C TYR A 427 16.03 -10.51 -11.03
N SER A 428 17.36 -10.58 -11.00
CA SER A 428 18.18 -9.64 -10.22
C SER A 428 18.12 -8.19 -10.74
N ALA A 429 17.93 -7.99 -12.05
CA ALA A 429 17.81 -6.68 -12.68
C ALA A 429 16.43 -6.05 -12.45
N ASN A 430 15.35 -6.85 -12.55
CA ASN A 430 13.99 -6.38 -12.31
C ASN A 430 13.81 -5.95 -10.85
N LEU A 431 14.42 -6.69 -9.92
CA LEU A 431 14.47 -6.29 -8.52
C LEU A 431 15.16 -4.93 -8.35
N LYS A 432 16.27 -4.65 -9.06
CA LYS A 432 16.95 -3.34 -9.01
C LYS A 432 16.17 -2.21 -9.67
N HIS A 433 15.45 -2.47 -10.76
CA HIS A 433 14.62 -1.48 -11.46
C HIS A 433 13.44 -1.02 -10.60
N VAL A 434 12.74 -1.98 -9.97
CA VAL A 434 11.65 -1.71 -9.02
C VAL A 434 12.15 -0.95 -7.78
N LEU A 435 13.45 -1.05 -7.46
CA LEU A 435 14.09 -0.38 -6.32
C LEU A 435 14.70 1.00 -6.66
N SER A 436 14.88 1.36 -7.94
CA SER A 436 15.60 2.58 -8.33
C SER A 436 14.69 3.72 -8.80
N GLU A 437 13.43 3.45 -9.16
CA GLU A 437 12.48 4.47 -9.63
C GLU A 437 11.75 5.24 -8.51
N ARG A 438 12.17 5.12 -7.24
CA ARG A 438 11.56 5.87 -6.13
C ARG A 438 12.51 6.80 -5.36
N ALA A 439 13.74 6.99 -5.85
CA ALA A 439 14.65 7.99 -5.28
C ALA A 439 14.30 9.39 -5.81
N ILE A 440 13.48 10.11 -5.03
CA ILE A 440 13.10 11.50 -5.27
C ILE A 440 14.14 12.43 -4.66
N SER A 441 14.93 13.07 -5.53
CA SER A 441 15.76 14.23 -5.20
C SER A 441 15.68 15.24 -6.35
N GLY A 442 15.26 16.48 -6.04
CA GLY A 442 15.48 17.69 -6.84
C GLY A 442 14.76 17.73 -8.20
N VAL A 443 13.61 18.43 -8.26
CA VAL A 443 12.88 18.62 -9.51
C VAL A 443 13.42 19.82 -10.29
N GLU A 444 14.22 19.56 -11.33
CA GLU A 444 14.40 20.49 -12.44
C GLU A 444 13.48 20.09 -13.60
N LEU A 445 12.68 21.05 -14.09
CA LEU A 445 11.85 20.87 -15.30
C LEU A 445 12.75 20.92 -16.55
N PRO A 446 12.69 19.93 -17.46
CA PRO A 446 13.42 19.99 -18.72
C PRO A 446 12.69 20.94 -19.70
N LEU A 447 12.87 22.26 -19.51
CA LEU A 447 12.31 23.31 -20.37
C LEU A 447 12.95 23.40 -21.78
N ASN A 448 13.85 22.46 -22.13
CA ASN A 448 14.50 22.42 -23.45
C ASN A 448 13.69 21.63 -24.50
N ASP A 449 12.57 21.00 -24.11
CA ASP A 449 11.65 20.36 -25.06
C ASP A 449 10.75 21.44 -25.72
N PRO A 450 10.77 21.58 -27.07
CA PRO A 450 9.91 22.52 -27.79
C PRO A 450 8.42 22.39 -27.45
N GLY A 451 7.96 21.17 -27.12
CA GLY A 451 6.57 20.91 -26.73
C GLY A 451 6.19 21.58 -25.40
N THR A 452 7.09 21.51 -24.41
CA THR A 452 6.90 22.09 -23.07
C THR A 452 6.95 23.62 -23.12
N ALA A 453 7.85 24.18 -23.93
CA ALA A 453 7.96 25.63 -24.12
C ALA A 453 6.69 26.24 -24.74
N GLN A 454 6.15 25.62 -25.79
CA GLN A 454 4.92 26.10 -26.43
C GLN A 454 3.71 26.01 -25.51
N MET A 455 3.65 24.96 -24.69
CA MET A 455 2.57 24.81 -23.72
C MET A 455 2.58 25.93 -22.68
N LEU A 456 3.77 26.32 -22.21
CA LEU A 456 3.92 27.40 -21.24
C LEU A 456 3.47 28.75 -21.84
N VAL A 457 3.76 29.01 -23.11
CA VAL A 457 3.22 30.19 -23.84
C VAL A 457 1.70 30.17 -23.90
N ASN A 458 1.10 29.00 -24.17
CA ASN A 458 -0.36 28.85 -24.21
C ASN A 458 -0.98 29.09 -22.82
N MET A 459 -0.37 28.58 -21.75
CA MET A 459 -0.83 28.82 -20.37
C MET A 459 -0.85 30.31 -20.03
N LEU A 460 0.19 31.06 -20.40
CA LEU A 460 0.29 32.51 -20.15
C LEU A 460 -0.79 33.34 -20.89
N SER A 461 -1.33 32.80 -21.98
CA SER A 461 -2.35 33.45 -22.82
C SER A 461 -3.75 32.90 -22.61
N ASP A 462 -3.94 31.95 -21.69
CA ASP A 462 -5.22 31.33 -21.37
C ASP A 462 -6.17 32.35 -20.71
N ALA A 463 -7.48 32.23 -20.97
CA ALA A 463 -8.48 33.12 -20.41
C ALA A 463 -8.78 32.83 -18.92
N ASP A 464 -8.50 31.61 -18.43
CA ASP A 464 -8.65 31.23 -17.03
C ASP A 464 -7.49 31.80 -16.17
N PRO A 465 -7.76 32.73 -15.23
CA PRO A 465 -6.73 33.37 -14.43
C PRO A 465 -5.84 32.40 -13.65
N ARG A 466 -6.39 31.26 -13.21
CA ARG A 466 -5.64 30.23 -12.45
C ARG A 466 -4.57 29.54 -13.29
N THR A 467 -4.89 29.28 -14.55
CA THR A 467 -4.00 28.63 -15.52
C THR A 467 -2.87 29.60 -15.92
N ALA A 468 -3.21 30.86 -16.21
CA ALA A 468 -2.24 31.91 -16.48
C ALA A 468 -1.30 32.18 -15.28
N MET A 469 -1.84 32.24 -14.07
CA MET A 469 -1.06 32.42 -12.84
C MET A 469 -0.07 31.28 -12.61
N CYS A 470 -0.46 30.03 -12.89
CA CYS A 470 0.43 28.88 -12.82
C CYS A 470 1.58 28.97 -13.84
N GLY A 471 1.28 29.37 -15.07
CA GLY A 471 2.30 29.60 -16.10
C GLY A 471 3.31 30.67 -15.66
N LEU A 472 2.82 31.75 -15.07
CA LEU A 472 3.65 32.83 -14.51
C LEU A 472 4.50 32.37 -13.32
N ASP A 473 3.95 31.57 -12.40
CA ASP A 473 4.68 31.03 -11.25
C ASP A 473 5.79 30.07 -11.70
N LEU A 474 5.52 29.19 -12.66
CA LEU A 474 6.51 28.29 -13.24
C LEU A 474 7.66 29.05 -13.92
N LEU A 475 7.32 30.12 -14.66
CA LEU A 475 8.32 30.96 -15.33
C LEU A 475 9.15 31.80 -14.36
N SER A 476 8.53 32.30 -13.28
CA SER A 476 9.23 33.10 -12.26
C SER A 476 10.38 32.34 -11.59
N ARG A 477 10.30 31.00 -11.54
CA ARG A 477 11.34 30.12 -10.99
C ARG A 477 12.51 29.89 -11.95
N GLN A 478 12.31 30.06 -13.26
CA GLN A 478 13.34 29.89 -14.29
C GLN A 478 13.18 30.98 -15.37
N PRO A 479 13.57 32.24 -15.09
CA PRO A 479 13.43 33.33 -16.03
C PRO A 479 14.29 33.07 -17.28
N ARG A 480 13.66 33.05 -18.46
CA ARG A 480 14.34 32.93 -19.77
C ARG A 480 13.87 34.01 -20.72
N ALA A 481 14.83 34.65 -21.40
CA ALA A 481 14.57 35.73 -22.35
C ALA A 481 13.66 35.34 -23.53
N GLU A 482 13.58 34.05 -23.86
CA GLU A 482 12.76 33.51 -24.96
C GLU A 482 11.25 33.74 -24.75
N PHE A 483 10.80 33.89 -23.50
CA PHE A 483 9.37 34.06 -23.17
C PHE A 483 8.95 35.52 -22.96
N LYS A 484 9.83 36.51 -23.14
CA LYS A 484 9.49 37.95 -23.05
C LYS A 484 8.26 38.35 -23.88
N PRO A 485 8.08 37.88 -25.13
CA PRO A 485 6.89 38.24 -25.91
C PRO A 485 5.58 37.74 -25.29
N ALA A 486 5.60 36.52 -24.71
CA ALA A 486 4.43 35.94 -24.03
C ALA A 486 4.09 36.68 -22.73
N LEU A 487 5.11 37.11 -21.98
CA LEU A 487 4.90 37.97 -20.81
C LEU A 487 4.31 39.34 -21.18
N ALA A 488 4.77 39.95 -22.27
CA ALA A 488 4.23 41.21 -22.77
C ALA A 488 2.75 41.10 -23.18
N GLN A 489 2.33 39.92 -23.64
CA GLN A 489 0.92 39.61 -23.90
C GLN A 489 0.11 39.42 -22.60
N ALA A 490 0.67 38.72 -21.60
CA ALA A 490 0.05 38.53 -20.29
C ALA A 490 -0.16 39.84 -19.52
N LEU A 491 0.66 40.87 -19.76
CA LEU A 491 0.45 42.24 -19.24
C LEU A 491 -0.86 42.88 -19.72
N ARG A 492 -1.51 42.34 -20.75
CA ARG A 492 -2.79 42.83 -21.28
C ARG A 492 -3.97 41.92 -20.92
N HIS A 493 -3.77 40.97 -20.01
CA HIS A 493 -4.80 40.01 -19.61
C HIS A 493 -5.98 40.71 -18.92
N ALA A 494 -7.20 40.15 -19.05
CA ALA A 494 -8.41 40.75 -18.48
C ALA A 494 -8.38 40.83 -16.95
N ASP A 495 -7.83 39.81 -16.30
CA ASP A 495 -7.67 39.73 -14.84
C ASP A 495 -6.48 40.58 -14.34
N ALA A 496 -6.75 41.44 -13.35
CA ALA A 496 -5.74 42.35 -12.78
C ALA A 496 -4.64 41.60 -11.99
N GLY A 497 -4.96 40.47 -11.35
CA GLY A 497 -3.98 39.64 -10.65
C GLY A 497 -2.94 39.05 -11.61
N VAL A 498 -3.39 38.53 -12.76
CA VAL A 498 -2.51 38.03 -13.83
C VAL A 498 -1.62 39.15 -14.37
N ARG A 499 -2.17 40.35 -14.62
CA ARG A 499 -1.37 41.51 -15.07
C ARG A 499 -0.29 41.90 -14.05
N ALA A 500 -0.65 41.99 -12.77
CA ALA A 500 0.29 42.32 -11.70
C ALA A 500 1.41 41.27 -11.60
N ARG A 501 1.08 39.98 -11.66
CA ARG A 501 2.09 38.91 -11.61
C ARG A 501 2.96 38.87 -12.87
N ALA A 502 2.38 39.13 -14.05
CA ALA A 502 3.14 39.27 -15.29
C ALA A 502 4.13 40.44 -15.21
N ALA A 503 3.74 41.57 -14.62
CA ALA A 503 4.62 42.71 -14.37
C ALA A 503 5.79 42.36 -13.44
N MET A 504 5.54 41.58 -12.37
CA MET A 504 6.59 41.06 -11.49
C MET A 504 7.54 40.11 -12.23
N ALA A 505 7.02 39.16 -13.02
CA ALA A 505 7.84 38.24 -13.80
C ALA A 505 8.67 38.94 -14.90
N PHE A 506 8.18 40.09 -15.38
CA PHE A 506 8.89 40.94 -16.34
C PHE A 506 10.06 41.72 -15.70
N GLN A 507 10.05 41.93 -14.38
CA GLN A 507 11.03 42.75 -13.65
C GLN A 507 12.47 42.30 -13.93
N ASP A 508 12.77 41.01 -13.88
CA ASP A 508 14.14 40.52 -14.07
C ASP A 508 14.61 40.54 -15.52
N GLN A 509 13.68 40.77 -16.45
CA GLN A 509 13.87 40.69 -17.88
C GLN A 509 13.78 42.06 -18.58
N ALA A 510 13.34 43.10 -17.88
CA ALA A 510 13.16 44.43 -18.45
C ALA A 510 14.49 45.03 -18.95
N ALA A 511 14.49 45.46 -20.21
CA ALA A 511 15.60 46.14 -20.87
C ALA A 511 15.25 47.61 -21.16
N PRO A 512 16.23 48.49 -21.43
CA PRO A 512 15.97 49.89 -21.76
C PRO A 512 15.02 50.09 -22.95
N ALA A 513 15.00 49.17 -23.90
CA ALA A 513 14.08 49.18 -25.04
C ALA A 513 12.60 49.01 -24.64
N ASP A 514 12.32 48.41 -23.47
CA ASP A 514 10.96 48.13 -23.00
C ASP A 514 10.34 49.33 -22.24
N LEU A 515 11.13 50.37 -21.94
CA LEU A 515 10.70 51.51 -21.11
C LEU A 515 9.47 52.22 -21.67
N ALA A 516 9.42 52.47 -22.98
CA ALA A 516 8.28 53.14 -23.61
C ALA A 516 6.98 52.33 -23.47
N THR A 517 7.05 51.02 -23.68
CA THR A 517 5.90 50.10 -23.56
C THR A 517 5.42 49.99 -22.12
N LEU A 518 6.34 49.91 -21.15
CA LEU A 518 5.99 49.84 -19.72
C LEU A 518 5.41 51.17 -19.22
N GLN A 519 5.91 52.32 -19.69
CA GLN A 519 5.35 53.64 -19.37
C GLN A 519 3.94 53.84 -19.97
N GLU A 520 3.72 53.37 -21.19
CA GLU A 520 2.39 53.40 -21.81
C GLU A 520 1.41 52.51 -21.02
N THR A 521 1.83 51.30 -20.63
CA THR A 521 1.02 50.39 -19.82
C THR A 521 0.71 50.99 -18.44
N LEU A 522 1.70 51.63 -17.80
CA LEU A 522 1.52 52.32 -16.51
C LEU A 522 0.56 53.50 -16.58
N ARG A 523 0.48 54.21 -17.72
CA ARG A 523 -0.45 55.33 -17.93
C ARG A 523 -1.89 54.87 -18.14
N LEU A 524 -2.08 53.70 -18.76
CA LEU A 524 -3.39 53.14 -19.09
C LEU A 524 -3.99 52.31 -17.95
N GLU A 525 -3.16 51.84 -17.02
CA GLU A 525 -3.59 50.99 -15.92
C GLU A 525 -4.27 51.80 -14.79
N SER A 526 -5.38 51.26 -14.29
CA SER A 526 -6.15 51.88 -13.20
C SER A 526 -6.05 51.14 -11.88
N ASP A 527 -5.64 49.86 -11.89
CA ASP A 527 -5.55 49.04 -10.67
C ASP A 527 -4.27 49.33 -9.88
N PRO A 528 -4.36 49.77 -8.61
CA PRO A 528 -3.19 50.06 -7.77
C PRO A 528 -2.21 48.89 -7.58
N ASN A 529 -2.70 47.64 -7.59
CA ASN A 529 -1.83 46.46 -7.44
C ASN A 529 -0.96 46.24 -8.68
N VAL A 530 -1.52 46.49 -9.87
CA VAL A 530 -0.80 46.36 -11.14
C VAL A 530 0.20 47.50 -11.29
N ILE A 531 -0.21 48.74 -10.94
CA ILE A 531 0.68 49.90 -10.89
C ILE A 531 1.88 49.62 -9.97
N ALA A 532 1.63 49.16 -8.75
CA ALA A 532 2.68 48.79 -7.79
C ALA A 532 3.66 47.74 -8.35
N ALA A 533 3.16 46.74 -9.07
CA ALA A 533 3.98 45.69 -9.67
C ALA A 533 4.78 46.16 -10.91
N LEU A 534 4.29 47.17 -11.64
CA LEU A 534 4.95 47.73 -12.82
C LEU A 534 6.13 48.67 -12.47
N LEU A 535 6.03 49.42 -11.37
CA LEU A 535 7.01 50.44 -11.00
C LEU A 535 8.46 49.92 -10.86
N PRO A 536 8.72 48.75 -10.25
CA PRO A 536 10.07 48.17 -10.24
C PRO A 536 10.62 47.84 -11.64
N SER A 537 9.77 47.32 -12.53
CA SER A 537 10.12 47.00 -13.93
C SER A 537 10.42 48.26 -14.74
N VAL A 538 9.65 49.33 -14.53
CA VAL A 538 9.92 50.67 -15.08
C VAL A 538 11.25 51.21 -14.53
N GLY A 539 11.50 51.06 -13.23
CA GLY A 539 12.75 51.48 -12.60
C GLY A 539 13.97 50.79 -13.21
N ARG A 540 13.90 49.47 -13.46
CA ARG A 540 14.98 48.73 -14.11
C ARG A 540 15.21 49.17 -15.56
N ALA A 541 14.14 49.36 -16.34
CA ALA A 541 14.24 49.81 -17.72
C ALA A 541 14.78 51.25 -17.84
N ALA A 542 14.47 52.11 -16.86
CA ALA A 542 14.95 53.48 -16.81
C ALA A 542 16.42 53.63 -16.38
N GLY A 543 16.96 52.66 -15.62
CA GLY A 543 18.34 52.71 -15.12
C GLY A 543 18.62 53.99 -14.34
N ASN A 544 19.58 54.81 -14.80
CA ASN A 544 19.97 56.05 -14.14
C ASN A 544 18.85 57.12 -14.08
N GLU A 545 17.82 57.02 -14.92
CA GLU A 545 16.65 57.92 -14.89
C GLU A 545 15.52 57.44 -13.95
N CYS A 546 15.72 56.32 -13.24
CA CYS A 546 14.74 55.74 -12.31
C CYS A 546 14.33 56.72 -11.20
N ALA A 547 15.32 57.37 -10.56
CA ALA A 547 15.10 58.24 -9.41
C ALA A 547 14.12 59.41 -9.68
N PRO A 548 14.26 60.21 -10.74
CA PRO A 548 13.30 61.27 -11.04
C PRO A 548 11.91 60.76 -11.46
N LEU A 549 11.81 59.58 -12.09
CA LEU A 549 10.53 59.00 -12.55
C LEU A 549 9.69 58.41 -11.41
N LEU A 550 10.30 57.72 -10.46
CA LEU A 550 9.57 57.01 -9.40
C LEU A 550 9.32 57.86 -8.15
N ARG A 551 10.05 58.98 -7.94
CA ARG A 551 9.93 59.82 -6.74
C ARG A 551 8.50 60.35 -6.51
N GLY A 552 7.78 60.70 -7.58
CA GLY A 552 6.40 61.17 -7.49
C GLY A 552 5.40 60.10 -7.02
N TYR A 553 5.77 58.81 -7.10
CA TYR A 553 4.92 57.70 -6.66
C TYR A 553 5.19 57.27 -5.21
N VAL A 554 6.27 57.73 -4.58
CA VAL A 554 6.62 57.40 -3.19
C VAL A 554 5.64 58.05 -2.19
N GLU A 555 5.08 59.21 -2.54
CA GLU A 555 4.10 59.94 -1.71
C GLU A 555 2.65 59.68 -2.13
N ASN A 556 2.40 58.61 -2.88
CA ASN A 556 1.04 58.26 -3.30
C ASN A 556 0.16 57.93 -2.08
N ALA A 557 -1.13 58.29 -2.16
CA ALA A 557 -2.11 57.99 -1.12
C ALA A 557 -2.36 56.48 -0.96
N ASP A 558 -2.17 55.69 -2.03
CA ASP A 558 -2.22 54.23 -1.96
C ASP A 558 -0.86 53.67 -1.56
N GLU A 559 -0.79 53.06 -0.37
CA GLU A 559 0.43 52.49 0.22
C GLU A 559 1.08 51.42 -0.69
N ARG A 560 0.29 50.70 -1.50
CA ARG A 560 0.80 49.65 -2.40
C ARG A 560 1.60 50.26 -3.54
N VAL A 561 1.11 51.37 -4.09
CA VAL A 561 1.81 52.13 -5.15
C VAL A 561 3.10 52.73 -4.61
N ALA A 562 3.05 53.29 -3.40
CA ALA A 562 4.23 53.79 -2.70
C ALA A 562 5.27 52.67 -2.47
N GLN A 563 4.83 51.46 -2.12
CA GLN A 563 5.71 50.30 -1.98
C GLN A 563 6.43 49.93 -3.28
N GLY A 564 5.70 49.87 -4.39
CA GLY A 564 6.28 49.58 -5.71
C GLY A 564 7.34 50.61 -6.11
N ALA A 565 7.08 51.89 -5.82
CA ALA A 565 8.03 52.97 -6.04
C ALA A 565 9.28 52.84 -5.15
N LEU A 566 9.11 52.54 -3.86
CA LEU A 566 10.22 52.32 -2.92
C LEU A 566 11.10 51.14 -3.33
N VAL A 567 10.49 50.02 -3.75
CA VAL A 567 11.23 48.84 -4.25
C VAL A 567 12.00 49.17 -5.52
N GLY A 568 11.37 49.87 -6.47
CA GLY A 568 12.02 50.30 -7.72
C GLY A 568 13.18 51.26 -7.49
N LEU A 569 13.02 52.23 -6.59
CA LEU A 569 14.07 53.19 -6.21
C LEU A 569 15.24 52.51 -5.50
N ALA A 570 14.96 51.62 -4.54
CA ALA A 570 15.99 50.94 -3.77
C ALA A 570 16.83 49.98 -4.63
N ARG A 571 16.20 49.27 -5.58
CA ARG A 571 16.89 48.29 -6.44
C ARG A 571 17.57 48.90 -7.67
N HIS A 572 16.99 49.95 -8.24
CA HIS A 572 17.38 50.44 -9.57
C HIS A 572 17.70 51.94 -9.64
N GLY A 573 17.46 52.71 -8.56
CA GLY A 573 17.70 54.15 -8.53
C GLY A 573 19.12 54.59 -8.19
N GLY A 574 20.09 53.67 -8.14
CA GLY A 574 21.47 53.95 -7.72
C GLY A 574 21.58 54.35 -6.24
N ALA A 575 22.68 54.98 -5.85
CA ALA A 575 22.92 55.42 -4.46
C ALA A 575 21.85 56.43 -3.99
N ASP A 576 21.53 57.43 -4.82
CA ASP A 576 20.52 58.44 -4.51
C ASP A 576 19.11 57.85 -4.30
N GLY A 577 18.73 56.86 -5.13
CA GLY A 577 17.47 56.15 -5.00
C GLY A 577 17.38 55.31 -3.72
N MET A 578 18.46 54.59 -3.39
CA MET A 578 18.57 53.80 -2.17
C MET A 578 18.52 54.68 -0.91
N ASP A 579 19.26 55.80 -0.88
CA ASP A 579 19.25 56.73 0.25
C ASP A 579 17.89 57.41 0.44
N SER A 580 17.16 57.68 -0.65
CA SER A 580 15.81 58.22 -0.58
C SER A 580 14.81 57.19 -0.06
N ALA A 581 14.90 55.94 -0.52
CA ALA A 581 14.03 54.86 -0.06
C ALA A 581 14.31 54.49 1.40
N GLY A 582 15.59 54.39 1.78
CA GLY A 582 16.05 54.08 3.14
C GLY A 582 15.54 55.09 4.17
N ARG A 583 15.72 56.40 3.92
CA ARG A 583 15.20 57.46 4.81
C ARG A 583 13.69 57.40 5.00
N LYS A 584 12.94 57.08 3.93
CA LYS A 584 11.48 56.96 4.02
C LYS A 584 11.06 55.74 4.85
N LEU A 585 11.74 54.61 4.66
CA LEU A 585 11.49 53.40 5.45
C LEU A 585 11.84 53.58 6.92
N GLU A 586 12.94 54.26 7.23
CA GLU A 586 13.33 54.60 8.61
C GLU A 586 12.27 55.51 9.28
N GLN A 587 11.77 56.52 8.56
CA GLN A 587 10.68 57.37 9.04
C GLN A 587 9.41 56.57 9.37
N LEU A 588 9.05 55.59 8.53
CA LEU A 588 7.87 54.76 8.71
C LEU A 588 8.06 53.69 9.81
N GLN A 589 9.28 53.21 10.00
CA GLN A 589 9.62 52.25 11.06
C GLN A 589 9.41 52.88 12.45
N MET A 590 9.71 54.18 12.58
CA MET A 590 9.52 54.94 13.81
C MET A 590 8.07 55.43 14.03
N ALA A 591 7.13 55.07 13.16
CA ALA A 591 5.73 55.47 13.32
C ALA A 591 5.04 54.72 14.47
N HIS A 592 4.19 55.43 15.23
CA HIS A 592 3.40 54.81 16.29
C HIS A 592 2.39 53.78 15.78
N ASP A 593 1.94 53.91 14.54
CA ASP A 593 0.96 53.02 13.90
C ASP A 593 1.59 51.66 13.53
N PRO A 594 1.14 50.54 14.11
CA PRO A 594 1.64 49.20 13.78
C PRO A 594 1.46 48.84 12.29
N ALA A 595 0.41 49.31 11.63
CA ALA A 595 0.19 49.03 10.21
C ALA A 595 1.33 49.57 9.34
N ARG A 596 1.85 50.75 9.66
CA ARG A 596 2.99 51.37 8.97
C ARG A 596 4.30 50.63 9.24
N ARG A 597 4.50 50.12 10.45
CA ARG A 597 5.70 49.31 10.78
C ARG A 597 5.66 47.94 10.10
N ALA A 598 4.49 47.29 10.06
CA ALA A 598 4.27 46.06 9.30
C ALA A 598 4.49 46.26 7.79
N PHE A 599 4.07 47.41 7.25
CA PHE A 599 4.35 47.81 5.88
C PHE A 599 5.85 47.94 5.59
N VAL A 600 6.62 48.51 6.53
CA VAL A 600 8.09 48.59 6.40
C VAL A 600 8.71 47.20 6.36
N ALA A 601 8.32 46.29 7.26
CA ALA A 601 8.80 44.91 7.26
C ALA A 601 8.57 44.22 5.90
N GLU A 602 7.34 44.30 5.37
CA GLU A 602 6.99 43.72 4.07
C GLU A 602 7.81 44.34 2.93
N THR A 603 8.03 45.65 2.97
CA THR A 603 8.78 46.38 1.94
C THR A 603 10.27 46.02 1.97
N LEU A 604 10.87 45.89 3.15
CA LEU A 604 12.27 45.44 3.31
C LEU A 604 12.49 44.06 2.69
N GLY A 605 11.57 43.11 2.94
CA GLY A 605 11.60 41.80 2.31
C GLY A 605 11.54 41.86 0.79
N LYS A 606 10.69 42.72 0.22
CA LYS A 606 10.60 42.93 -1.24
C LYS A 606 11.83 43.61 -1.83
N ILE A 607 12.56 44.43 -1.07
CA ILE A 607 13.80 45.06 -1.53
C ILE A 607 14.93 44.04 -1.55
N GLY A 608 15.13 43.27 -0.48
CA GLY A 608 16.15 42.21 -0.42
C GLY A 608 17.60 42.75 -0.43
N ALA A 609 17.83 43.97 0.05
CA ALA A 609 19.16 44.60 0.06
C ALA A 609 19.76 44.63 1.47
N SER A 610 20.98 44.09 1.60
CA SER A 610 21.67 43.91 2.88
C SER A 610 21.99 45.23 3.61
N SER A 611 22.06 46.36 2.89
CA SER A 611 22.29 47.68 3.48
C SER A 611 21.13 48.16 4.37
N LEU A 612 19.95 47.53 4.29
CA LEU A 612 18.76 47.90 5.06
C LEU A 612 18.45 46.90 6.20
N ASP A 613 19.32 45.90 6.42
CA ASP A 613 19.10 44.86 7.44
C ASP A 613 19.01 45.42 8.87
N GLY A 614 19.65 46.57 9.13
CA GLY A 614 19.53 47.26 10.42
C GLY A 614 18.10 47.68 10.78
N LEU A 615 17.21 47.82 9.80
CA LEU A 615 15.81 48.21 10.00
C LEU A 615 14.88 47.03 10.35
N ILE A 616 15.27 45.79 10.02
CA ILE A 616 14.43 44.61 10.28
C ILE A 616 14.54 44.10 11.71
N VAL A 617 15.72 44.20 12.33
CA VAL A 617 15.99 43.65 13.67
C VAL A 617 15.06 44.24 14.75
N PRO A 618 14.80 45.56 14.79
CA PRO A 618 13.83 46.12 15.73
C PRO A 618 12.40 45.62 15.49
N LEU A 619 12.03 45.37 14.23
CA LEU A 619 10.68 44.89 13.86
C LEU A 619 10.46 43.41 14.23
N LEU A 620 11.52 42.60 14.29
CA LEU A 620 11.48 41.22 14.80
C LEU A 620 11.24 41.15 16.32
N LYS A 621 11.40 42.28 17.02
CA LYS A 621 11.21 42.43 18.48
C LYS A 621 10.11 43.46 18.82
N ASP A 622 9.23 43.77 17.86
CA ASP A 622 8.14 44.73 18.04
C ASP A 622 7.12 44.26 19.10
N GLU A 623 6.39 45.17 19.73
CA GLU A 623 5.34 44.81 20.69
C GLU A 623 4.12 44.19 19.99
N ASP A 624 3.89 44.53 18.72
CA ASP A 624 2.77 44.03 17.92
C ASP A 624 3.10 42.72 17.19
N LEU A 625 2.21 41.72 17.33
CA LEU A 625 2.42 40.38 16.76
C LEU A 625 2.32 40.36 15.23
N GLU A 626 1.52 41.22 14.60
CA GLU A 626 1.43 41.30 13.13
C GLU A 626 2.67 41.95 12.52
N VAL A 627 3.25 42.94 13.20
CA VAL A 627 4.55 43.52 12.81
C VAL A 627 5.65 42.45 12.86
N ARG A 628 5.75 41.70 13.97
CA ARG A 628 6.70 40.57 14.10
C ARG A 628 6.48 39.53 13.02
N ARG A 629 5.24 39.14 12.75
CA ARG A 629 4.87 38.17 11.70
C ARG A 629 5.37 38.60 10.32
N LYS A 630 5.14 39.86 9.94
CA LYS A 630 5.60 40.42 8.67
C LYS A 630 7.13 40.52 8.61
N ALA A 631 7.78 40.86 9.70
CA ALA A 631 9.25 40.92 9.79
C ALA A 631 9.89 39.53 9.66
N ILE A 632 9.31 38.52 10.29
CA ILE A 632 9.74 37.11 10.16
C ILE A 632 9.62 36.68 8.69
N GLN A 633 8.45 36.89 8.06
CA GLN A 633 8.25 36.55 6.63
C GLN A 633 9.19 37.31 5.68
N ALA A 634 9.62 38.53 6.05
CA ALA A 634 10.54 39.32 5.25
C ALA A 634 11.99 38.82 5.34
N ALA A 635 12.38 38.24 6.50
CA ALA A 635 13.72 37.73 6.72
C ALA A 635 14.18 36.75 5.64
N ARG A 636 13.26 35.91 5.12
CA ARG A 636 13.54 34.93 4.03
C ARG A 636 14.16 35.53 2.78
N TYR A 637 13.94 36.81 2.51
CA TYR A 637 14.41 37.47 1.29
C TYR A 637 15.66 38.32 1.48
N LEU A 638 16.09 38.55 2.73
CA LEU A 638 17.23 39.41 3.05
C LEU A 638 18.59 38.68 2.96
N HIS A 639 18.59 37.34 2.89
CA HIS A 639 19.79 36.51 2.75
C HIS A 639 20.91 36.85 3.76
N ASN A 640 20.56 37.29 4.97
CA ASN A 640 21.51 37.64 6.02
C ASN A 640 21.48 36.60 7.15
N PRO A 641 22.59 35.84 7.37
CA PRO A 641 22.69 34.84 8.42
C PRO A 641 22.48 35.38 9.84
N LEU A 642 22.77 36.67 10.08
CA LEU A 642 22.63 37.30 11.40
C LEU A 642 21.17 37.46 11.82
N LEU A 643 20.22 37.34 10.89
CA LEU A 643 18.79 37.40 11.19
C LEU A 643 18.22 36.08 11.73
N GLY A 644 18.94 34.98 11.57
CA GLY A 644 18.45 33.67 11.96
C GLY A 644 18.18 33.56 13.46
N ALA A 645 19.09 34.03 14.33
CA ALA A 645 18.89 33.98 15.78
C ALA A 645 17.68 34.83 16.25
N PRO A 646 17.53 36.11 15.82
CA PRO A 646 16.32 36.89 16.09
C PRO A 646 15.02 36.24 15.59
N VAL A 647 15.04 35.54 14.44
CA VAL A 647 13.87 34.81 13.93
C VAL A 647 13.55 33.60 14.80
N VAL A 648 14.55 32.87 15.29
CA VAL A 648 14.34 31.70 16.16
C VAL A 648 13.86 32.09 17.57
N GLU A 649 14.30 33.23 18.12
CA GLU A 649 13.80 33.76 19.41
C GLU A 649 12.26 33.86 19.44
N ASN A 650 11.64 34.09 18.28
CA ASN A 650 10.19 34.16 18.12
C ASN A 650 9.46 32.81 18.23
N LEU A 651 10.15 31.66 18.27
CA LEU A 651 9.53 30.33 18.49
C LEU A 651 8.92 30.17 19.90
N THR A 652 9.36 30.99 20.85
CA THR A 652 8.78 31.03 22.20
C THR A 652 7.29 31.41 22.18
N GLU A 653 6.88 32.23 21.21
CA GLU A 653 5.51 32.74 21.07
C GLU A 653 4.62 31.77 20.26
N PRO A 654 3.59 31.12 20.86
CA PRO A 654 2.78 30.10 20.19
C PRO A 654 2.12 30.56 18.87
N GLU A 655 1.65 31.81 18.82
CA GLU A 655 0.95 32.35 17.63
C GLU A 655 1.88 32.56 16.43
N LEU A 656 3.19 32.75 16.67
CA LEU A 656 4.18 33.00 15.63
C LEU A 656 4.88 31.73 15.13
N ARG A 657 4.83 30.63 15.90
CA ARG A 657 5.51 29.35 15.58
C ARG A 657 5.31 28.88 14.13
N PRO A 658 4.07 28.84 13.58
CA PRO A 658 3.88 28.36 12.21
C PRO A 658 4.60 29.23 11.17
N THR A 659 4.59 30.55 11.38
CA THR A 659 5.24 31.52 10.50
C THR A 659 6.76 31.40 10.56
N VAL A 660 7.32 31.22 11.76
CA VAL A 660 8.77 31.02 11.96
C VAL A 660 9.23 29.73 11.30
N VAL A 661 8.52 28.62 11.53
CA VAL A 661 8.84 27.31 10.93
C VAL A 661 8.80 27.38 9.40
N GLU A 662 7.75 27.98 8.83
CA GLU A 662 7.62 28.16 7.38
C GLU A 662 8.77 29.01 6.82
N THR A 663 9.10 30.13 7.48
CA THR A 663 10.18 31.03 7.08
C THR A 663 11.55 30.33 7.11
N LEU A 664 11.83 29.53 8.14
CA LEU A 664 13.09 28.79 8.26
C LEU A 664 13.19 27.64 7.25
N ILE A 665 12.07 26.99 6.91
CA ILE A 665 12.04 25.93 5.89
C ILE A 665 12.23 26.51 4.49
N GLU A 666 11.58 27.63 4.17
CA GLU A 666 11.65 28.28 2.85
C GLU A 666 12.90 29.16 2.66
N GLY A 667 13.44 29.72 3.75
CA GLY A 667 14.53 30.71 3.76
C GLY A 667 15.92 30.19 3.40
N SER A 668 16.04 28.93 2.96
CA SER A 668 17.27 28.23 2.60
C SER A 668 18.31 28.12 3.73
N GLU A 669 19.46 27.50 3.46
CA GLU A 669 20.56 27.27 4.43
C GLU A 669 21.08 28.56 5.08
N VAL A 670 20.91 29.72 4.42
CA VAL A 670 21.45 31.01 4.84
C VAL A 670 20.84 31.53 6.15
N LEU A 671 19.57 31.23 6.44
CA LEU A 671 18.86 31.72 7.62
C LEU A 671 18.92 30.80 8.83
N LEU A 672 19.43 29.58 8.66
CA LEU A 672 19.55 28.63 9.76
C LEU A 672 20.75 29.01 10.64
N PRO A 673 20.54 29.39 11.91
CA PRO A 673 21.66 29.64 12.81
C PRO A 673 22.39 28.34 13.14
N PRO A 674 23.55 28.39 13.79
CA PRO A 674 24.14 27.21 14.41
C PRO A 674 23.19 26.60 15.47
N VAL A 675 22.37 25.62 15.07
CA VAL A 675 22.46 24.29 15.67
C VAL A 675 22.52 24.23 17.19
N ASP A 676 23.74 23.91 17.59
CA ASP A 676 24.09 23.50 18.93
C ASP A 676 23.79 24.63 19.94
N GLU A 677 24.00 25.90 19.57
CA GLU A 677 23.70 27.04 20.44
C GLU A 677 22.19 27.12 20.73
N LEU A 678 21.33 27.12 19.72
CA LEU A 678 19.88 27.25 19.93
C LEU A 678 19.27 26.09 20.71
N TYR A 679 19.73 24.87 20.41
CA TYR A 679 19.26 23.68 21.11
C TYR A 679 19.72 23.66 22.57
N GLU A 680 20.92 24.16 22.88
CA GLU A 680 21.43 24.31 24.25
C GLU A 680 20.74 25.45 25.02
N HIS A 681 20.47 26.59 24.38
CA HIS A 681 19.72 27.69 24.99
C HIS A 681 18.25 27.33 25.28
N SER A 682 17.73 26.26 24.66
CA SER A 682 16.37 25.76 24.83
C SER A 682 16.27 24.58 25.81
N GLN A 683 17.27 24.38 26.69
CA GLN A 683 17.35 23.21 27.60
C GLN A 683 16.10 23.00 28.46
N ASP A 684 15.46 24.09 28.89
CA ASP A 684 14.29 24.05 29.78
C ASP A 684 12.95 23.79 29.03
N MET A 685 12.94 23.77 27.69
CA MET A 685 11.73 23.63 26.88
C MET A 685 11.81 22.44 25.90
N LEU A 686 11.26 21.30 26.32
CA LEU A 686 11.26 20.05 25.55
C LEU A 686 10.57 20.19 24.17
N GLU A 687 9.43 20.88 24.12
CA GLU A 687 8.68 21.14 22.88
C GLU A 687 9.51 21.94 21.86
N LEU A 688 10.27 22.93 22.33
CA LEU A 688 11.10 23.77 21.50
C LEU A 688 12.26 22.97 20.90
N ARG A 689 12.90 22.11 21.71
CA ARG A 689 13.96 21.19 21.25
C ARG A 689 13.44 20.21 20.21
N ALA A 690 12.26 19.63 20.40
CA ALA A 690 11.63 18.75 19.42
C ALA A 690 11.37 19.49 18.09
N MET A 691 10.81 20.70 18.15
CA MET A 691 10.52 21.52 16.97
C MET A 691 11.79 21.89 16.20
N ILE A 692 12.89 22.20 16.90
CA ILE A 692 14.19 22.44 16.27
C ILE A 692 14.63 21.21 15.47
N LEU A 693 14.59 20.00 16.05
CA LEU A 693 14.96 18.76 15.34
C LEU A 693 14.10 18.54 14.07
N GLN A 694 12.80 18.82 14.15
CA GLN A 694 11.89 18.72 13.01
C GLN A 694 12.24 19.69 11.88
N ILE A 695 12.54 20.96 12.21
CA ILE A 695 12.95 21.97 11.22
C ILE A 695 14.20 21.50 10.47
N TYR A 696 15.24 21.08 11.18
CA TYR A 696 16.49 20.61 10.53
C TYR A 696 16.31 19.33 9.71
N GLY A 697 15.41 18.43 10.13
CA GLY A 697 15.02 17.26 9.33
C GLY A 697 14.36 17.62 8.01
N ARG A 698 13.57 18.71 7.98
CA ARG A 698 12.86 19.17 6.78
C ARG A 698 13.73 19.98 5.82
N VAL A 699 14.68 20.77 6.32
CA VAL A 699 15.61 21.56 5.46
C VAL A 699 16.71 20.69 4.84
N LYS A 700 17.06 19.56 5.48
CA LYS A 700 18.00 18.54 4.96
C LYS A 700 19.44 19.04 4.74
N THR A 701 19.89 20.00 5.55
CA THR A 701 21.30 20.46 5.48
C THR A 701 22.25 19.38 5.98
N ALA A 702 23.48 19.35 5.44
CA ALA A 702 24.51 18.40 5.89
C ALA A 702 24.86 18.58 7.37
N GLU A 703 24.82 19.82 7.87
CA GLU A 703 25.01 20.13 9.29
C GLU A 703 23.83 19.68 10.16
N GLY A 704 22.60 19.89 9.69
CA GLY A 704 21.39 19.40 10.36
C GLY A 704 21.38 17.88 10.48
N ILE A 705 21.78 17.15 9.43
CA ILE A 705 21.87 15.68 9.48
C ILE A 705 22.91 15.22 10.51
N ARG A 706 24.08 15.88 10.59
CA ARG A 706 25.11 15.58 11.60
C ARG A 706 24.62 15.84 13.02
N LEU A 707 23.88 16.93 13.24
CA LEU A 707 23.24 17.20 14.53
C LEU A 707 22.28 16.06 14.89
N LEU A 708 21.35 15.74 14.00
CA LEU A 708 20.36 14.69 14.23
C LEU A 708 21.00 13.33 14.53
N GLU A 709 22.10 12.99 13.84
CA GLU A 709 22.88 11.78 14.09
C GLU A 709 23.49 11.77 15.50
N ARG A 710 24.04 12.90 15.99
CA ARG A 710 24.52 13.03 17.38
C ARG A 710 23.41 12.87 18.41
N ARG A 711 22.16 13.18 18.04
CA ARG A 711 20.99 13.10 18.93
C ARG A 711 20.26 11.75 18.89
N LEU A 712 20.71 10.80 18.05
CA LEU A 712 20.22 9.41 18.08
C LEU A 712 20.49 8.71 19.42
N GLU A 713 21.48 9.18 20.19
CA GLU A 713 21.85 8.64 21.50
C GLU A 713 21.30 9.46 22.67
N GLU A 714 20.35 10.39 22.43
CA GLU A 714 19.69 11.13 23.50
C GLU A 714 19.05 10.19 24.54
N THR A 715 19.17 10.58 25.81
CA THR A 715 18.57 9.85 26.94
C THR A 715 17.06 10.03 27.00
N GLU A 716 16.57 11.19 26.52
CA GLU A 716 15.15 11.52 26.46
C GLU A 716 14.46 10.81 25.29
N PRO A 717 13.49 9.90 25.55
CA PRO A 717 12.87 9.09 24.50
C PRO A 717 12.12 9.90 23.43
N GLU A 718 11.52 11.02 23.84
CA GLU A 718 10.74 11.90 22.95
C GLU A 718 11.66 12.60 21.94
N LEU A 719 12.79 13.14 22.39
CA LEU A 719 13.78 13.77 21.53
C LEU A 719 14.52 12.75 20.66
N GLN A 720 14.82 11.56 21.18
CA GLN A 720 15.37 10.47 20.37
C GLN A 720 14.40 10.04 19.26
N HIS A 721 13.10 9.95 19.57
CA HIS A 721 12.08 9.63 18.57
C HIS A 721 12.01 10.70 17.48
N GLU A 722 11.95 11.98 17.87
CA GLU A 722 11.94 13.10 16.93
C GLU A 722 13.20 13.13 16.06
N ALA A 723 14.38 12.85 16.63
CA ALA A 723 15.62 12.75 15.86
C ALA A 723 15.56 11.61 14.81
N ILE A 724 15.03 10.44 15.18
CA ILE A 724 14.83 9.31 14.25
C ILE A 724 13.88 9.72 13.12
N MET A 725 12.76 10.36 13.44
CA MET A 725 11.76 10.76 12.43
C MET A 725 12.29 11.88 11.53
N ALA A 726 13.01 12.86 12.09
CA ALA A 726 13.67 13.92 11.33
C ALA A 726 14.70 13.36 10.33
N LEU A 727 15.49 12.35 10.73
CA LEU A 727 16.42 11.64 9.83
C LEU A 727 15.69 10.84 8.74
N ALA A 728 14.52 10.29 9.04
CA ALA A 728 13.71 9.58 8.07
C ALA A 728 13.24 10.49 6.91
N HIS A 729 12.97 11.76 7.20
CA HIS A 729 12.58 12.76 6.19
C HIS A 729 13.76 13.29 5.35
N SER A 730 14.99 13.19 5.86
CA SER A 730 16.20 13.72 5.19
C SER A 730 16.90 12.75 4.23
N SER A 731 16.27 11.61 3.88
CA SER A 731 16.85 10.56 3.04
C SER A 731 18.21 10.05 3.56
N TYR A 732 18.41 10.11 4.87
CA TYR A 732 19.65 9.77 5.54
C TYR A 732 20.06 8.30 5.29
N ARG A 733 21.34 8.12 4.98
CA ARG A 733 22.02 6.83 4.93
C ARG A 733 23.20 6.85 5.89
N PRO A 734 23.25 5.92 6.85
CA PRO A 734 24.31 5.94 7.83
C PRO A 734 25.65 5.54 7.24
N GLY A 735 26.71 6.26 7.62
CA GLY A 735 28.09 5.76 7.49
C GLY A 735 28.39 4.65 8.51
N ASP A 736 29.64 4.21 8.61
CA ASP A 736 30.01 3.08 9.48
C ASP A 736 29.73 3.34 10.97
N ALA A 737 29.92 4.57 11.44
CA ALA A 737 29.64 4.95 12.82
C ALA A 737 28.13 4.99 13.11
N GLY A 738 27.36 5.72 12.29
CA GLY A 738 25.89 5.79 12.39
C GLY A 738 25.21 4.42 12.27
N ARG A 739 25.79 3.52 11.47
CA ARG A 739 25.27 2.16 11.32
C ARG A 739 25.30 1.38 12.64
N ARG A 740 26.39 1.51 13.42
CA ARG A 740 26.49 0.88 14.75
C ARG A 740 25.47 1.46 15.73
N ILE A 741 25.25 2.77 15.68
CA ILE A 741 24.25 3.45 16.51
C ILE A 741 22.85 2.94 16.18
N ILE A 742 22.51 2.85 14.89
CA ILE A 742 21.21 2.33 14.43
C ILE A 742 21.03 0.85 14.78
N GLU A 743 22.04 0.01 14.56
CA GLU A 743 21.97 -1.41 14.96
C GLU A 743 21.77 -1.54 16.47
N GLY A 744 22.45 -0.71 17.28
CA GLY A 744 22.22 -0.62 18.73
C GLY A 744 20.80 -0.18 19.09
N LEU A 745 20.25 0.81 18.39
CA LEU A 745 18.86 1.25 18.55
C LEU A 745 17.87 0.13 18.18
N ILE A 746 18.08 -0.58 17.08
CA ILE A 746 17.24 -1.72 16.66
C ILE A 746 17.20 -2.77 17.77
N LEU A 747 18.35 -3.12 18.34
CA LEU A 747 18.42 -4.07 19.46
C LEU A 747 17.65 -3.56 20.69
N ARG A 748 17.78 -2.28 21.05
CA ARG A 748 17.03 -1.67 22.16
C ARG A 748 15.52 -1.71 21.93
N TYR A 749 15.06 -1.27 20.75
CA TYR A 749 13.63 -1.26 20.40
C TYR A 749 13.05 -2.67 20.25
N ALA A 750 13.83 -3.63 19.77
CA ALA A 750 13.44 -5.04 19.75
C ALA A 750 13.28 -5.63 21.15
N GLY A 751 14.20 -5.28 22.07
CA GLY A 751 14.07 -5.59 23.49
C GLY A 751 12.80 -5.01 24.11
N TYR A 752 12.48 -3.74 23.82
CA TYR A 752 11.23 -3.11 24.30
C TYR A 752 9.97 -3.77 23.73
N ALA A 753 9.97 -4.11 22.44
CA ALA A 753 8.84 -4.82 21.82
C ALA A 753 8.62 -6.21 22.46
N THR A 754 9.71 -6.92 22.76
CA THR A 754 9.67 -8.23 23.43
C THR A 754 9.13 -8.08 24.86
N TRP A 755 9.59 -7.06 25.58
CA TRP A 755 9.10 -6.72 26.92
C TRP A 755 7.60 -6.38 26.91
N LEU A 756 7.12 -5.59 25.95
CA LEU A 756 5.69 -5.26 25.82
C LEU A 756 4.84 -6.51 25.54
N LEU A 757 5.31 -7.39 24.64
CA LEU A 757 4.63 -8.66 24.36
C LEU A 757 4.54 -9.55 25.61
N ARG A 758 5.57 -9.56 26.45
CA ARG A 758 5.57 -10.28 27.73
C ARG A 758 4.53 -9.70 28.70
N CYS A 759 4.47 -8.37 28.84
CA CYS A 759 3.46 -7.69 29.66
C CYS A 759 2.04 -8.04 29.20
N ILE A 760 1.79 -7.96 27.89
CA ILE A 760 0.49 -8.27 27.27
C ILE A 760 0.07 -9.73 27.54
N MET A 761 1.03 -10.65 27.47
CA MET A 761 0.80 -12.07 27.73
C MET A 761 0.42 -12.34 29.20
N GLU A 762 1.13 -11.72 30.16
CA GLU A 762 0.92 -11.94 31.60
C GLU A 762 -0.34 -11.26 32.16
N ILE A 763 -0.74 -10.10 31.61
CA ILE A 763 -1.99 -9.43 31.99
C ILE A 763 -3.21 -10.27 31.56
N GLY A 764 -3.09 -11.00 30.43
CA GLY A 764 -4.16 -11.81 29.85
C GLY A 764 -5.33 -10.98 29.31
N PRO A 765 -6.35 -11.61 28.70
CA PRO A 765 -7.60 -10.93 28.36
C PRO A 765 -8.36 -10.62 29.66
N ALA A 766 -8.09 -9.47 30.27
CA ALA A 766 -8.89 -8.98 31.39
C ALA A 766 -10.30 -8.69 30.86
N GLY A 767 -11.34 -9.23 31.51
CA GLY A 767 -12.73 -9.02 31.10
C GLY A 767 -13.06 -7.52 30.95
N ASP A 768 -13.53 -7.15 29.77
CA ASP A 768 -14.19 -5.92 29.25
C ASP A 768 -13.96 -4.51 29.84
N GLN A 769 -13.24 -4.29 30.95
CA GLN A 769 -13.14 -2.99 31.63
C GLN A 769 -11.71 -2.41 31.74
N SER A 770 -10.64 -3.19 31.52
CA SER A 770 -9.27 -2.67 31.63
C SER A 770 -8.77 -2.05 30.33
N LEU A 771 -8.44 -0.75 30.34
CA LEU A 771 -7.85 -0.04 29.20
C LEU A 771 -6.35 -0.34 28.99
N LEU A 772 -5.71 -1.10 29.90
CA LEU A 772 -4.26 -1.30 29.89
C LEU A 772 -3.80 -2.18 28.71
N GLN A 773 -4.45 -3.31 28.48
CA GLN A 773 -4.06 -4.22 27.41
C GLN A 773 -4.19 -3.59 26.01
N PRO A 774 -5.31 -2.91 25.66
CA PRO A 774 -5.39 -2.16 24.39
C PRO A 774 -4.31 -1.08 24.26
N THR A 775 -3.99 -0.39 25.35
CA THR A 775 -2.94 0.65 25.38
C THR A 775 -1.56 0.05 25.11
N LEU A 776 -1.23 -1.11 25.70
CA LEU A 776 0.05 -1.80 25.46
C LEU A 776 0.18 -2.31 24.02
N TRP A 777 -0.90 -2.81 23.41
CA TRP A 777 -0.92 -3.18 21.99
C TRP A 777 -0.63 -1.99 21.08
N ARG A 778 -1.15 -0.80 21.43
CA ARG A 778 -0.89 0.44 20.69
C ARG A 778 0.55 0.88 20.83
N GLU A 779 1.12 0.81 22.03
CA GLU A 779 2.54 1.08 22.26
C GLU A 779 3.43 0.12 21.47
N LEU A 780 3.10 -1.18 21.42
CA LEU A 780 3.82 -2.15 20.59
C LEU A 780 3.76 -1.75 19.11
N ARG A 781 2.59 -1.33 18.62
CA ARG A 781 2.42 -0.86 17.23
C ARG A 781 3.28 0.37 16.92
N LYS A 782 3.40 1.31 17.85
CA LYS A 782 4.32 2.46 17.72
C LYS A 782 5.77 2.00 17.61
N LYS A 783 6.21 1.08 18.49
CA LYS A 783 7.60 0.54 18.46
C LYS A 783 7.88 -0.25 17.18
N GLN A 784 6.92 -1.01 16.65
CA GLN A 784 7.01 -1.65 15.34
C GLN A 784 7.20 -0.62 14.22
N GLY A 785 6.45 0.49 14.25
CA GLY A 785 6.61 1.61 13.31
C GLY A 785 8.02 2.21 13.34
N VAL A 786 8.59 2.45 14.52
CA VAL A 786 9.97 2.93 14.68
C VAL A 786 10.99 1.92 14.17
N LEU A 787 10.81 0.62 14.47
CA LEU A 787 11.68 -0.43 13.96
C LEU A 787 11.69 -0.47 12.43
N PHE A 788 10.54 -0.30 11.77
CA PHE A 788 10.51 -0.15 10.30
C PHE A 788 11.28 1.07 9.82
N THR A 789 11.17 2.22 10.51
CA THR A 789 11.95 3.42 10.16
C THR A 789 13.46 3.19 10.29
N LEU A 790 13.90 2.58 11.40
CA LEU A 790 15.32 2.24 11.64
C LEU A 790 15.84 1.24 10.61
N LEU A 791 15.06 0.21 10.27
CA LEU A 791 15.37 -0.71 9.18
C LEU A 791 15.41 0.05 7.84
N GLY A 792 14.59 1.07 7.64
CA GLY A 792 14.61 1.93 6.46
C GLY A 792 15.94 2.66 6.23
N PHE A 793 16.72 2.90 7.28
CA PHE A 793 18.09 3.44 7.16
C PHE A 793 19.09 2.41 6.65
N LEU A 794 18.93 1.14 7.03
CA LEU A 794 19.83 0.03 6.67
C LEU A 794 19.47 -0.65 5.35
N TYR A 795 18.20 -0.59 4.95
CA TYR A 795 17.63 -1.25 3.77
C TYR A 795 16.98 -0.24 2.80
N PRO A 796 16.66 -0.62 1.55
CA PRO A 796 15.92 0.24 0.64
C PRO A 796 14.69 0.88 1.31
N SER A 797 14.72 2.22 1.41
CA SER A 797 13.77 3.00 2.22
C SER A 797 12.36 2.90 1.67
N ASP A 798 12.22 2.82 0.34
CA ASP A 798 10.94 2.82 -0.35
C ASP A 798 10.20 1.49 -0.16
N VAL A 799 10.95 0.39 -0.15
CA VAL A 799 10.42 -0.94 0.19
C VAL A 799 10.02 -0.99 1.64
N MET A 800 10.86 -0.47 2.53
CA MET A 800 10.56 -0.48 3.96
C MET A 800 9.35 0.40 4.29
N ARG A 801 9.20 1.55 3.62
CA ARG A 801 8.01 2.40 3.70
C ARG A 801 6.77 1.67 3.20
N PHE A 802 6.87 0.93 2.09
CA PHE A 802 5.77 0.09 1.58
C PHE A 802 5.39 -1.02 2.57
N ILE A 803 6.36 -1.74 3.13
CA ILE A 803 6.13 -2.79 4.14
C ILE A 803 5.47 -2.19 5.38
N ARG A 804 6.02 -1.08 5.90
CA ARG A 804 5.47 -0.35 7.04
C ARG A 804 4.02 0.07 6.80
N PHE A 805 3.74 0.62 5.62
CA PHE A 805 2.40 1.04 5.22
C PHE A 805 1.43 -0.14 5.17
N ALA A 806 1.81 -1.21 4.47
CA ALA A 806 0.98 -2.40 4.35
C ALA A 806 0.72 -3.03 5.73
N PHE A 807 1.73 -3.06 6.61
CA PHE A 807 1.59 -3.62 7.95
C PHE A 807 0.71 -2.77 8.89
N LEU A 808 0.89 -1.45 8.91
CA LEU A 808 0.20 -0.57 9.86
C LEU A 808 -1.21 -0.19 9.42
N ASN A 809 -1.46 -0.09 8.11
CA ASN A 809 -2.68 0.53 7.57
C ASN A 809 -3.58 -0.44 6.78
N SER A 810 -3.08 -1.60 6.32
CA SER A 810 -3.92 -2.54 5.54
C SER A 810 -4.85 -3.33 6.45
N LYS A 811 -6.14 -3.38 6.11
CA LYS A 811 -7.12 -4.31 6.70
C LYS A 811 -7.08 -5.72 6.07
N SER A 812 -6.40 -5.89 4.92
CA SER A 812 -6.27 -7.19 4.23
C SER A 812 -5.11 -7.99 4.80
N GLU A 813 -5.42 -9.17 5.34
CA GLU A 813 -4.43 -10.11 5.88
C GLU A 813 -3.41 -10.57 4.83
N ASP A 814 -3.83 -10.76 3.57
CA ASP A 814 -2.95 -11.18 2.48
C ASP A 814 -1.89 -10.12 2.15
N LYS A 815 -2.26 -8.83 2.17
CA LYS A 815 -1.32 -7.72 1.95
C LYS A 815 -0.31 -7.61 3.09
N VAL A 816 -0.76 -7.81 4.32
CA VAL A 816 0.13 -7.84 5.50
C VAL A 816 1.08 -9.04 5.41
N ALA A 817 0.57 -10.22 5.05
CA ALA A 817 1.38 -11.42 4.87
C ALA A 817 2.43 -11.26 3.77
N ALA A 818 2.07 -10.66 2.63
CA ALA A 818 3.01 -10.36 1.54
C ALA A 818 4.09 -9.35 1.97
N ALA A 819 3.72 -8.32 2.74
CA ALA A 819 4.66 -7.33 3.26
C ALA A 819 5.66 -7.95 4.25
N ILE A 820 5.18 -8.83 5.14
CA ILE A 820 6.04 -9.57 6.08
C ILE A 820 6.93 -10.57 5.33
N GLU A 821 6.45 -11.23 4.27
CA GLU A 821 7.29 -12.11 3.45
C GLU A 821 8.41 -11.34 2.74
N LEU A 822 8.10 -10.15 2.23
CA LEU A 822 9.10 -9.26 1.65
C LEU A 822 10.14 -8.83 2.70
N LEU A 823 9.68 -8.49 3.91
CA LEU A 823 10.55 -8.18 5.06
C LEU A 823 11.47 -9.37 5.39
N GLU A 824 10.91 -10.58 5.50
CA GLU A 824 11.65 -11.81 5.80
C GLU A 824 12.77 -12.05 4.78
N SER A 825 12.46 -11.92 3.47
CA SER A 825 13.46 -12.09 2.41
C SER A 825 14.61 -11.09 2.53
N MET A 826 14.36 -9.89 3.07
CA MET A 826 15.38 -8.86 3.26
C MET A 826 16.21 -9.12 4.52
N LEU A 827 15.55 -9.41 5.65
CA LEU A 827 16.22 -9.64 6.93
C LEU A 827 17.07 -10.93 6.94
N ALA A 828 16.67 -11.96 6.20
CA ALA A 828 17.35 -13.26 6.13
C ALA A 828 18.81 -13.16 5.65
N ARG A 829 19.16 -12.14 4.86
CA ARG A 829 20.52 -11.99 4.29
C ARG A 829 21.50 -11.25 5.20
N SER A 830 21.02 -10.74 6.33
CA SER A 830 21.69 -9.65 7.08
C SER A 830 21.76 -9.89 8.59
N GLY A 831 21.35 -11.06 9.09
CA GLY A 831 21.41 -11.39 10.52
C GLY A 831 20.28 -10.79 11.38
N HIS A 832 19.49 -9.84 10.86
CA HIS A 832 18.32 -9.27 11.56
C HIS A 832 17.05 -10.15 11.52
N ALA A 833 17.16 -11.41 11.06
CA ALA A 833 16.06 -12.37 11.05
C ALA A 833 15.36 -12.59 12.42
N PRO A 834 16.05 -12.52 13.58
CA PRO A 834 15.39 -12.65 14.88
C PRO A 834 14.35 -11.57 15.21
N LEU A 835 14.29 -10.46 14.45
CA LEU A 835 13.26 -9.44 14.60
C LEU A 835 11.89 -9.88 14.08
N LEU A 836 11.83 -10.90 13.20
CA LEU A 836 10.61 -11.28 12.49
C LEU A 836 9.41 -11.58 13.41
N PRO A 837 9.56 -12.32 14.54
CA PRO A 837 8.43 -12.61 15.43
C PRO A 837 7.81 -11.35 16.07
N ILE A 838 8.49 -10.21 16.06
CA ILE A 838 7.91 -8.93 16.51
C ILE A 838 6.78 -8.51 15.57
N PHE A 839 6.87 -8.80 14.28
CA PHE A 839 5.93 -8.37 13.25
C PHE A 839 4.90 -9.45 12.86
N GLU A 840 4.99 -10.66 13.42
CA GLU A 840 4.10 -11.77 13.05
C GLU A 840 2.79 -11.80 13.87
N GLY A 841 1.72 -12.28 13.24
CA GLY A 841 0.40 -12.47 13.86
C GLY A 841 0.22 -13.79 14.63
N THR A 842 1.29 -14.53 14.92
CA THR A 842 1.23 -15.83 15.62
C THR A 842 0.86 -15.67 17.10
N LEU A 843 0.51 -16.78 17.77
CA LEU A 843 0.23 -16.82 19.22
C LEU A 843 1.34 -16.10 20.02
N VAL A 844 0.95 -15.13 20.85
CA VAL A 844 1.86 -14.24 21.61
C VAL A 844 2.89 -15.03 22.42
N GLU A 845 2.48 -16.14 23.03
CA GLU A 845 3.34 -17.04 23.82
C GLU A 845 4.55 -17.56 23.02
N ARG A 846 4.33 -17.98 21.77
CA ARG A 846 5.41 -18.47 20.91
C ARG A 846 6.35 -17.36 20.48
N ARG A 847 5.79 -16.17 20.19
CA ARG A 847 6.57 -14.98 19.81
C ARG A 847 7.51 -14.60 20.94
N VAL A 848 6.99 -14.51 22.16
CA VAL A 848 7.78 -14.22 23.36
C VAL A 848 8.89 -15.26 23.55
N ALA A 849 8.57 -16.56 23.47
CA ALA A 849 9.56 -17.62 23.65
C ALA A 849 10.69 -17.62 22.60
N GLU A 850 10.41 -17.19 21.36
CA GLU A 850 11.43 -17.08 20.31
C GLU A 850 12.26 -15.80 20.45
N LEU A 851 11.61 -14.70 20.83
CA LEU A 851 12.25 -13.40 21.03
C LEU A 851 13.15 -13.40 22.27
N GLU A 852 12.74 -14.01 23.38
CA GLU A 852 13.53 -14.07 24.63
C GLU A 852 14.90 -14.74 24.45
N LYS A 853 15.06 -15.61 23.44
CA LYS A 853 16.36 -16.22 23.11
C LYS A 853 17.39 -15.22 22.61
N HIS A 854 16.92 -14.16 21.94
CA HIS A 854 17.75 -13.17 21.27
C HIS A 854 17.68 -11.78 21.94
N TYR A 855 16.58 -11.51 22.64
CA TYR A 855 16.23 -10.24 23.28
C TYR A 855 15.66 -10.52 24.69
N PRO A 856 16.48 -10.97 25.65
CA PRO A 856 16.00 -11.29 26.98
C PRO A 856 15.40 -10.06 27.68
N GLY A 857 14.24 -10.25 28.32
CA GLY A 857 13.56 -9.19 29.08
C GLY A 857 14.36 -8.77 30.32
N ARG A 858 14.27 -7.48 30.69
CA ARG A 858 15.00 -6.89 31.83
C ARG A 858 14.42 -7.26 33.20
N ALA A 859 13.09 -7.36 33.29
CA ALA A 859 12.37 -7.62 34.54
C ALA A 859 11.94 -9.10 34.66
N PRO A 860 12.07 -9.74 35.84
CA PRO A 860 11.71 -11.14 36.02
C PRO A 860 10.20 -11.36 36.19
N ASP A 861 9.48 -10.44 36.86
CA ASP A 861 8.07 -10.59 37.21
C ASP A 861 7.19 -9.41 36.74
N LEU A 862 5.86 -9.59 36.81
CA LEU A 862 4.88 -8.60 36.38
C LEU A 862 4.92 -7.33 37.25
N ALA A 863 5.16 -7.46 38.56
CA ALA A 863 5.20 -6.33 39.48
C ALA A 863 6.36 -5.36 39.15
N GLN A 864 7.55 -5.89 38.88
CA GLN A 864 8.70 -5.12 38.42
C GLN A 864 8.43 -4.47 37.05
N ARG A 865 7.79 -5.18 36.11
CA ARG A 865 7.41 -4.61 34.80
C ARG A 865 6.44 -3.44 34.94
N LEU A 866 5.42 -3.55 35.79
CA LEU A 866 4.48 -2.44 36.02
C LEU A 866 5.16 -1.26 36.73
N ARG A 867 6.13 -1.51 37.61
CA ARG A 867 6.96 -0.46 38.21
C ARG A 867 7.81 0.26 37.16
N GLU A 868 8.47 -0.46 36.26
CA GLU A 868 9.22 0.10 35.13
C GLU A 868 8.30 0.91 34.19
N LEU A 869 7.06 0.44 33.99
CA LEU A 869 6.04 1.16 33.22
C LEU A 869 5.68 2.50 33.87
N LEU A 870 5.57 2.54 35.20
CA LEU A 870 5.31 3.76 35.99
C LEU A 870 6.54 4.69 36.12
N ALA A 871 7.75 4.14 36.16
CA ALA A 871 8.99 4.91 36.20
C ALA A 871 9.29 5.63 34.87
N GLY A 872 8.87 5.04 33.74
CA GLY A 872 9.14 5.59 32.39
C GLY A 872 10.42 5.06 31.74
N ASP A 873 11.14 4.14 32.40
CA ASP A 873 12.41 3.54 31.95
C ASP A 873 12.30 2.70 30.65
N CYS A 874 11.07 2.36 30.27
CA CYS A 874 10.74 1.49 29.13
C CYS A 874 10.49 2.25 27.81
N ALA A 875 10.99 3.48 27.69
CA ALA A 875 10.88 4.34 26.51
C ALA A 875 9.44 4.75 26.12
N SER A 876 8.47 4.60 27.01
CA SER A 876 7.21 5.36 26.95
C SER A 876 7.16 6.35 28.11
N GLY A 877 7.56 7.59 27.85
CA GLY A 877 7.30 8.75 28.72
C GLY A 877 5.82 9.11 28.81
N ASN A 878 4.96 8.38 28.10
CA ASN A 878 3.53 8.63 27.94
C ASN A 878 2.77 8.65 29.28
N ARG A 879 2.17 9.81 29.57
CA ARG A 879 1.34 10.07 30.77
C ARG A 879 0.09 9.19 30.81
N TRP A 880 -0.51 8.90 29.64
CA TRP A 880 -1.69 8.05 29.53
C TRP A 880 -1.41 6.60 29.96
N VAL A 881 -0.25 6.06 29.56
CA VAL A 881 0.18 4.72 29.96
C VAL A 881 0.31 4.63 31.49
N ALA A 882 0.86 5.67 32.13
CA ALA A 882 0.94 5.73 33.58
C ALA A 882 -0.44 5.77 34.24
N ALA A 883 -1.37 6.59 33.73
CA ALA A 883 -2.72 6.72 34.27
C ALA A 883 -3.49 5.39 34.20
N VAL A 884 -3.47 4.72 33.05
CA VAL A 884 -4.14 3.43 32.87
C VAL A 884 -3.47 2.31 33.69
N THR A 885 -2.16 2.40 33.90
CA THR A 885 -1.45 1.46 34.78
C THR A 885 -1.86 1.64 36.24
N LEU A 886 -1.96 2.88 36.71
CA LEU A 886 -2.43 3.20 38.05
C LEU A 886 -3.90 2.79 38.27
N ASP A 887 -4.78 3.01 37.29
CA ASP A 887 -6.18 2.56 37.31
C ASP A 887 -6.26 1.02 37.39
N PHE A 888 -5.44 0.32 36.60
CA PHE A 888 -5.33 -1.14 36.67
C PHE A 888 -4.86 -1.62 38.05
N LEU A 889 -3.88 -0.94 38.66
CA LEU A 889 -3.42 -1.26 40.02
C LEU A 889 -4.49 -0.98 41.08
N HIS A 890 -5.27 0.11 40.93
CA HIS A 890 -6.38 0.43 41.82
C HIS A 890 -7.42 -0.69 41.86
N SER A 891 -7.70 -1.32 40.70
CA SER A 891 -8.61 -2.46 40.60
C SER A 891 -8.06 -3.79 41.17
N ARG A 892 -6.75 -3.87 41.50
CA ARG A 892 -6.06 -5.09 41.98
C ARG A 892 -5.21 -4.82 43.23
N ALA A 893 -5.88 -4.69 44.37
CA ALA A 893 -5.27 -4.37 45.66
C ALA A 893 -4.08 -5.28 46.08
N GLU A 894 -4.13 -6.58 45.76
CA GLU A 894 -3.04 -7.53 46.08
C GLU A 894 -1.76 -7.31 45.24
N LEU A 895 -1.91 -6.81 44.01
CA LEU A 895 -0.79 -6.49 43.13
C LEU A 895 -0.21 -5.11 43.47
N ALA A 896 -1.08 -4.16 43.82
CA ALA A 896 -0.71 -2.80 44.21
C ALA A 896 0.17 -2.76 45.47
N SER A 897 -0.06 -3.66 46.43
CA SER A 897 0.75 -3.73 47.67
C SER A 897 2.19 -4.20 47.45
N GLN A 898 2.50 -4.78 46.28
CA GLN A 898 3.83 -5.29 45.92
C GLN A 898 4.65 -4.27 45.10
N ILE A 899 4.06 -3.13 44.75
CA ILE A 899 4.66 -2.14 43.85
C ILE A 899 4.79 -0.80 44.58
N GLU A 900 6.04 -0.41 44.85
CA GLU A 900 6.34 0.97 45.22
C GLU A 900 6.21 1.87 43.98
N VAL A 901 5.22 2.77 43.99
CA VAL A 901 4.95 3.69 42.90
C VAL A 901 5.97 4.83 42.96
N PRO A 902 6.81 5.03 41.91
CA PRO A 902 7.76 6.13 41.89
C PRO A 902 7.03 7.47 41.84
N GLU A 903 7.43 8.44 42.66
CA GLU A 903 6.87 9.80 42.64
C GLU A 903 7.66 10.69 41.68
N ASN A 904 7.00 11.12 40.60
CA ASN A 904 7.53 12.04 39.61
C ASN A 904 6.39 12.90 39.02
N PRO A 905 6.69 14.01 38.31
CA PRO A 905 5.66 14.88 37.72
C PRO A 905 4.68 14.17 36.79
N ARG A 906 5.11 13.07 36.15
CA ARG A 906 4.26 12.26 35.28
C ARG A 906 3.18 11.53 36.09
N ILE A 907 3.55 10.97 37.23
CA ILE A 907 2.68 10.21 38.11
C ILE A 907 1.71 11.12 38.84
N SER A 908 2.12 12.33 39.23
CA SER A 908 1.18 13.31 39.82
C SER A 908 0.08 13.72 38.84
N ILE A 909 0.42 13.98 37.57
CA ILE A 909 -0.55 14.25 36.50
C ILE A 909 -1.44 13.02 36.25
N ALA A 910 -0.85 11.84 36.17
CA ALA A 910 -1.60 10.59 35.95
C ALA A 910 -2.60 10.29 37.09
N ARG A 911 -2.25 10.56 38.34
CA ARG A 911 -3.18 10.47 39.49
C ARG A 911 -4.35 11.45 39.35
N ALA A 912 -4.06 12.70 38.98
CA ALA A 912 -5.09 13.71 38.74
C ALA A 912 -6.06 13.35 37.60
N TRP A 913 -5.66 12.48 36.67
CA TRP A 913 -6.53 12.00 35.59
C TRP A 913 -7.49 10.88 36.01
N ILE A 914 -7.20 10.20 37.11
CA ILE A 914 -7.98 9.06 37.63
C ILE A 914 -9.00 9.56 38.66
N GLU A 915 -8.61 10.51 39.51
CA GLU A 915 -9.46 11.06 40.56
C GLU A 915 -10.49 12.06 39.99
N PRO A 916 -11.80 11.90 40.27
CA PRO A 916 -12.79 12.89 39.87
C PRO A 916 -12.61 14.19 40.66
N PRO A 917 -12.72 15.38 40.03
CA PRO A 917 -12.54 16.65 40.73
C PRO A 917 -13.64 16.82 41.80
N ALA A 918 -13.22 17.14 43.03
CA ALA A 918 -14.13 17.32 44.17
C ALA A 918 -14.93 18.63 44.03
N ALA A 919 -16.08 18.57 43.37
CA ALA A 919 -16.98 19.71 43.19
C ALA A 919 -18.34 19.45 43.85
N GLY A 920 -18.53 19.96 45.07
CA GLY A 920 -19.83 20.40 45.61
C GLY A 920 -21.06 19.48 45.45
N GLY A 921 -20.92 18.15 45.56
CA GLY A 921 -22.06 17.22 45.53
C GLY A 921 -22.54 16.79 44.14
N VAL A 922 -21.88 17.20 43.05
CA VAL A 922 -22.13 16.69 41.68
C VAL A 922 -21.01 15.72 41.30
N SER A 923 -21.35 14.51 40.86
CA SER A 923 -20.37 13.53 40.38
C SER A 923 -19.82 13.96 39.02
N CYS A 924 -18.65 14.60 39.02
CA CYS A 924 -17.89 14.97 37.84
C CYS A 924 -17.10 13.78 37.29
N MET A 925 -16.99 13.69 35.96
CA MET A 925 -16.20 12.65 35.29
C MET A 925 -14.70 12.89 35.45
N SER A 926 -13.93 11.82 35.70
CA SER A 926 -12.47 11.85 35.60
C SER A 926 -12.00 11.98 34.15
N VAL A 927 -10.74 12.37 33.93
CA VAL A 927 -10.17 12.48 32.57
C VAL A 927 -10.22 11.13 31.85
N LEU A 928 -9.97 10.03 32.56
CA LEU A 928 -10.05 8.67 32.01
C LEU A 928 -11.47 8.33 31.52
N GLN A 929 -12.50 8.73 32.28
CA GLN A 929 -13.90 8.56 31.88
C GLN A 929 -14.28 9.44 30.69
N ARG A 930 -13.78 10.69 30.64
CA ARG A 930 -13.99 11.60 29.50
C ARG A 930 -13.36 11.06 28.23
N VAL A 931 -12.12 10.58 28.28
CA VAL A 931 -11.44 9.94 27.13
C VAL A 931 -12.21 8.70 26.67
N ALA A 932 -12.67 7.85 27.59
CA ALA A 932 -13.48 6.70 27.25
C ALA A 932 -14.82 7.08 26.59
N ALA A 933 -15.47 8.16 27.04
CA ALA A 933 -16.70 8.68 26.44
C ALA A 933 -16.45 9.24 25.03
N LEU A 934 -15.36 10.01 24.84
CA LEU A 934 -14.96 10.51 23.53
C LEU A 934 -14.67 9.37 22.55
N LYS A 935 -13.92 8.33 22.97
CA LYS A 935 -13.60 7.16 22.13
C LYS A 935 -14.81 6.36 21.64
N ARG A 936 -15.95 6.46 22.33
CA ARG A 936 -17.21 5.81 21.90
C ARG A 936 -17.93 6.58 20.80
N THR A 937 -17.52 7.83 20.54
CA THR A 937 -18.07 8.63 19.45
C THR A 937 -17.37 8.30 18.13
N PRO A 938 -18.08 8.28 16.99
CA PRO A 938 -17.45 8.03 15.70
C PRO A 938 -16.29 8.99 15.40
N ILE A 939 -16.46 10.29 15.69
CA ILE A 939 -15.48 11.34 15.34
C ILE A 939 -14.14 11.18 16.06
N PHE A 940 -14.13 10.58 17.26
CA PHE A 940 -12.92 10.35 18.05
C PHE A 940 -12.52 8.87 18.17
N ALA A 941 -13.24 7.94 17.51
CA ALA A 941 -13.05 6.49 17.65
C ALA A 941 -11.61 6.05 17.32
N ASP A 942 -11.05 6.58 16.23
CA ASP A 942 -9.69 6.25 15.77
C ASP A 942 -8.60 7.19 16.32
N VAL A 943 -8.98 8.20 17.12
CA VAL A 943 -8.04 9.15 17.72
C VAL A 943 -7.31 8.46 18.90
N PRO A 944 -5.97 8.52 18.99
CA PRO A 944 -5.24 7.95 20.11
C PRO A 944 -5.67 8.56 21.45
N GLU A 945 -5.85 7.72 22.45
CA GLU A 945 -6.28 8.10 23.81
C GLU A 945 -5.31 9.04 24.49
N GLU A 946 -4.02 8.94 24.18
CA GLU A 946 -2.98 9.88 24.61
C GLU A 946 -3.27 11.29 24.10
N VAL A 947 -3.62 11.43 22.81
CA VAL A 947 -3.99 12.72 22.22
C VAL A 947 -5.26 13.22 22.90
N LEU A 948 -6.29 12.38 23.04
CA LEU A 948 -7.52 12.77 23.73
C LEU A 948 -7.29 13.14 25.20
N SER A 949 -6.29 12.56 25.87
CA SER A 949 -5.99 12.85 27.27
C SER A 949 -5.41 14.25 27.49
N ASP A 950 -4.82 14.85 26.46
CA ASP A 950 -4.35 16.24 26.50
C ASP A 950 -5.52 17.24 26.39
N PHE A 951 -6.59 16.87 25.67
CA PHE A 951 -7.75 17.76 25.42
C PHE A 951 -8.98 17.48 26.30
N ALA A 952 -9.14 16.25 26.81
CA ALA A 952 -10.24 15.88 27.70
C ALA A 952 -10.34 16.73 29.00
N PRO A 953 -9.23 17.27 29.56
CA PRO A 953 -9.31 18.23 30.66
C PRO A 953 -10.03 19.53 30.29
N GLU A 954 -9.92 19.99 29.04
CA GLU A 954 -10.58 21.23 28.55
C GLU A 954 -12.09 21.04 28.29
N ALA A 955 -12.55 19.79 28.22
CA ALA A 955 -13.93 19.48 27.94
C ALA A 955 -14.83 19.82 29.14
N VAL A 956 -15.89 20.61 28.91
CA VAL A 956 -16.79 21.07 29.97
C VAL A 956 -17.97 20.13 30.08
N GLU A 957 -18.21 19.62 31.28
CA GLU A 957 -19.36 18.75 31.57
C GLU A 957 -20.57 19.61 31.94
N THR A 958 -21.65 19.48 31.15
CA THR A 958 -22.90 20.24 31.34
C THR A 958 -24.09 19.30 31.42
N VAL A 959 -24.97 19.50 32.41
CA VAL A 959 -26.20 18.70 32.58
C VAL A 959 -27.41 19.56 32.21
N PHE A 960 -28.20 19.07 31.25
CA PHE A 960 -29.44 19.70 30.79
C PHE A 960 -30.64 18.94 31.33
N ALA A 961 -31.63 19.67 31.87
CA ALA A 961 -32.91 19.08 32.26
C ALA A 961 -33.72 18.64 31.04
N ALA A 962 -34.66 17.72 31.23
CA ALA A 962 -35.57 17.28 30.17
C ALA A 962 -36.29 18.48 29.52
N SER A 963 -36.41 18.46 28.19
CA SER A 963 -36.98 19.54 27.36
C SER A 963 -36.20 20.86 27.33
N ALA A 964 -35.01 20.95 27.94
CA ALA A 964 -34.19 22.17 27.88
C ALA A 964 -33.59 22.38 26.47
N PRO A 965 -33.61 23.62 25.93
CA PRO A 965 -32.91 23.94 24.69
C PRO A 965 -31.40 23.97 24.90
N ILE A 966 -30.66 23.29 24.02
CA ILE A 966 -29.19 23.20 24.03
C ILE A 966 -28.60 24.10 22.95
N ILE A 967 -29.11 24.04 21.72
CA ILE A 967 -28.67 24.86 20.58
C ILE A 967 -29.88 25.46 19.88
N ARG A 968 -29.79 26.72 19.43
CA ARG A 968 -30.79 27.32 18.52
C ARG A 968 -30.22 27.56 17.14
N THR A 969 -31.08 27.41 16.13
CA THR A 969 -30.75 27.65 14.72
C THR A 969 -30.39 29.12 14.50
N GLY A 970 -29.32 29.40 13.76
CA GLY A 970 -28.86 30.75 13.43
C GLY A 970 -27.93 31.39 14.47
N GLU A 971 -27.77 30.80 15.66
CA GLU A 971 -26.77 31.26 16.63
C GLU A 971 -25.35 30.94 16.14
N MET A 972 -24.37 31.79 16.44
CA MET A 972 -22.98 31.47 16.14
C MET A 972 -22.51 30.37 17.10
N GLY A 973 -22.08 29.24 16.54
CA GLY A 973 -21.69 28.06 17.29
C GLY A 973 -20.19 27.84 17.31
N HIS A 974 -19.59 27.71 18.50
CA HIS A 974 -18.17 27.41 18.66
C HIS A 974 -17.89 26.16 19.49
N THR A 975 -18.91 25.32 19.73
CA THR A 975 -18.78 24.12 20.57
C THR A 975 -19.34 22.88 19.90
N LEU A 976 -18.69 21.74 20.15
CA LEU A 976 -19.12 20.39 19.81
C LEU A 976 -19.60 19.71 21.09
N GLY A 977 -20.81 19.14 21.07
CA GLY A 977 -21.40 18.42 22.21
C GLY A 977 -21.39 16.91 22.00
N VAL A 978 -20.89 16.16 22.99
CA VAL A 978 -20.93 14.70 23.04
C VAL A 978 -21.89 14.24 24.14
N ILE A 979 -22.86 13.40 23.79
CA ILE A 979 -23.87 12.90 24.74
C ILE A 979 -23.26 11.74 25.53
N VAL A 980 -23.10 11.92 26.84
CA VAL A 980 -22.57 10.88 27.73
C VAL A 980 -23.69 10.09 28.40
N GLU A 981 -24.81 10.76 28.69
CA GLU A 981 -25.99 10.18 29.35
C GLU A 981 -27.23 10.91 28.84
N GLY A 982 -28.36 10.21 28.65
CA GLY A 982 -29.60 10.78 28.13
C GLY A 982 -29.68 10.83 26.59
N SER A 983 -30.55 11.69 26.07
CA SER A 983 -30.87 11.79 24.65
C SER A 983 -31.35 13.19 24.24
N VAL A 984 -31.06 13.58 23.00
CA VAL A 984 -31.44 14.88 22.43
C VAL A 984 -32.20 14.72 21.12
N ARG A 985 -33.08 15.68 20.83
CA ARG A 985 -33.78 15.82 19.55
C ARG A 985 -33.19 16.98 18.77
N ILE A 986 -32.85 16.73 17.50
CA ILE A 986 -32.42 17.73 16.53
C ILE A 986 -33.56 18.01 15.56
N PHE A 987 -33.95 19.27 15.42
CA PHE A 987 -35.07 19.66 14.56
C PHE A 987 -34.85 21.03 13.92
N ARG A 988 -35.45 21.24 12.74
CA ARG A 988 -35.44 22.52 12.03
C ARG A 988 -36.87 22.86 11.62
N GLY A 989 -37.38 24.01 12.09
CA GLY A 989 -38.81 24.33 11.94
C GLY A 989 -39.69 23.28 12.65
N ARG A 990 -40.58 22.62 11.91
CA ARG A 990 -41.44 21.53 12.41
C ARG A 990 -40.89 20.12 12.14
N GLN A 991 -39.79 20.00 11.41
CA GLN A 991 -39.24 18.72 10.98
C GLN A 991 -38.17 18.25 11.98
N THR A 992 -38.35 17.05 12.52
CA THR A 992 -37.30 16.36 13.29
C THR A 992 -36.30 15.77 12.32
N LEU A 993 -35.02 16.16 12.45
CA LEU A 993 -33.94 15.68 11.61
C LEU A 993 -33.32 14.39 12.17
N ALA A 994 -33.15 14.31 13.49
CA ALA A 994 -32.58 13.14 14.17
C ALA A 994 -32.90 13.15 15.67
N GLU A 995 -32.91 11.97 16.29
CA GLU A 995 -32.82 11.81 17.75
C GLU A 995 -31.53 11.06 18.07
N LEU A 996 -30.71 11.64 18.95
CA LEU A 996 -29.37 11.12 19.29
C LEU A 996 -29.36 10.69 20.76
N GLY A 997 -28.91 9.46 21.02
CA GLY A 997 -28.65 8.95 22.36
C GLY A 997 -27.17 9.01 22.75
N VAL A 998 -26.79 8.27 23.80
CA VAL A 998 -25.42 8.16 24.30
C VAL A 998 -24.42 7.82 23.18
N GLY A 999 -23.29 8.55 23.13
CA GLY A 999 -22.28 8.50 22.07
C GLY A 999 -22.61 9.36 20.84
N GLY A 1000 -23.80 9.95 20.79
CA GLY A 1000 -24.21 10.91 19.77
C GLY A 1000 -23.44 12.23 19.88
N VAL A 1001 -23.16 12.83 18.72
CA VAL A 1001 -22.42 14.10 18.59
C VAL A 1001 -23.28 15.11 17.85
N PHE A 1002 -23.35 16.33 18.35
CA PHE A 1002 -24.04 17.45 17.72
C PHE A 1002 -23.19 18.73 17.76
N GLY A 1003 -23.45 19.64 16.82
CA GLY A 1003 -22.76 20.92 16.74
C GLY A 1003 -21.37 20.87 16.10
N GLU A 1004 -20.93 19.69 15.64
CA GLU A 1004 -19.62 19.44 15.03
C GLU A 1004 -19.36 20.26 13.78
N LEU A 1005 -20.39 20.54 12.97
CA LEU A 1005 -20.22 21.33 11.74
C LEU A 1005 -19.76 22.75 12.06
N ALA A 1006 -20.35 23.39 13.07
CA ALA A 1006 -19.99 24.76 13.45
C ALA A 1006 -18.65 24.81 14.21
N ALA A 1007 -18.28 23.73 14.89
CA ALA A 1007 -16.98 23.62 15.55
C ALA A 1007 -15.82 23.42 14.56
N LEU A 1008 -16.02 22.71 13.45
CA LEU A 1008 -15.01 22.48 12.41
C LEU A 1008 -14.91 23.63 11.38
N SER A 1009 -15.97 24.42 11.24
CA SER A 1009 -16.05 25.58 10.35
C SER A 1009 -16.97 26.64 10.98
N PRO A 1010 -16.44 27.79 11.42
CA PRO A 1010 -17.21 28.81 12.13
C PRO A 1010 -18.32 29.41 11.26
N GLU A 1011 -19.56 28.95 11.48
CA GLU A 1011 -20.77 29.41 10.79
C GLU A 1011 -22.00 29.29 11.74
N PRO A 1012 -23.12 29.95 11.41
CA PRO A 1012 -24.35 29.83 12.18
C PRO A 1012 -24.86 28.38 12.30
N ARG A 1013 -25.37 28.01 13.47
CA ARG A 1013 -25.94 26.69 13.76
C ARG A 1013 -27.07 26.37 12.80
N THR A 1014 -27.07 25.15 12.25
CA THR A 1014 -27.96 24.74 11.15
C THR A 1014 -29.32 24.19 11.62
N ALA A 1015 -29.45 23.79 12.88
CA ALA A 1015 -30.68 23.23 13.46
C ALA A 1015 -30.77 23.50 14.97
N ASN A 1016 -31.97 23.33 15.54
CA ASN A 1016 -32.20 23.38 16.98
C ASN A 1016 -31.92 22.03 17.62
N VAL A 1017 -31.44 22.04 18.86
CA VAL A 1017 -31.20 20.83 19.67
C VAL A 1017 -31.85 21.02 21.04
N THR A 1018 -32.68 20.07 21.46
CA THR A 1018 -33.33 20.06 22.79
C THR A 1018 -33.14 18.71 23.47
N ALA A 1019 -32.91 18.70 24.78
CA ALA A 1019 -32.86 17.47 25.57
C ALA A 1019 -34.24 16.78 25.61
N ILE A 1020 -34.32 15.47 25.37
CA ILE A 1020 -35.56 14.70 25.52
C ILE A 1020 -35.77 14.35 27.00
N GLU A 1021 -34.69 13.93 27.66
CA GLU A 1021 -34.63 13.58 29.08
C GLU A 1021 -33.46 14.33 29.76
N SER A 1022 -33.21 14.08 31.06
CA SER A 1022 -32.03 14.63 31.73
C SER A 1022 -30.77 14.16 30.99
N THR A 1023 -30.06 15.08 30.35
CA THR A 1023 -28.99 14.76 29.41
C THR A 1023 -27.68 15.38 29.87
N ARG A 1024 -26.65 14.55 30.01
CA ARG A 1024 -25.29 14.97 30.33
C ARG A 1024 -24.48 15.05 29.04
N VAL A 1025 -23.92 16.22 28.78
CA VAL A 1025 -23.16 16.53 27.57
C VAL A 1025 -21.75 16.96 27.95
N LEU A 1026 -20.77 16.43 27.21
CA LEU A 1026 -19.38 16.89 27.25
C LEU A 1026 -19.17 17.87 26.09
N GLU A 1027 -18.91 19.14 26.40
CA GLU A 1027 -18.74 20.22 25.43
C GLU A 1027 -17.25 20.51 25.17
N LEU A 1028 -16.86 20.48 23.89
CA LEU A 1028 -15.51 20.79 23.40
C LEU A 1028 -15.55 22.08 22.57
N ASN A 1029 -14.65 23.03 22.85
CA ASN A 1029 -14.54 24.26 22.08
C ASN A 1029 -13.88 24.02 20.71
N ALA A 1030 -14.33 24.73 19.68
CA ALA A 1030 -13.74 24.77 18.34
C ALA A 1030 -12.23 25.01 18.37
N ALA A 1031 -11.72 25.89 19.23
CA ALA A 1031 -10.29 26.14 19.36
C ALA A 1031 -9.52 24.89 19.82
N ALA A 1032 -10.10 24.07 20.71
CA ALA A 1032 -9.49 22.82 21.15
C ALA A 1032 -9.50 21.77 20.03
N VAL A 1033 -10.59 21.69 19.26
CA VAL A 1033 -10.72 20.81 18.09
C VAL A 1033 -9.74 21.23 16.98
N GLU A 1034 -9.59 22.53 16.73
CA GLU A 1034 -8.66 23.07 15.73
C GLU A 1034 -7.20 22.81 16.14
N ARG A 1035 -6.83 23.08 17.40
CA ARG A 1035 -5.50 22.71 17.91
C ARG A 1035 -5.25 21.21 17.79
N MET A 1036 -6.23 20.36 18.06
CA MET A 1036 -6.09 18.90 17.92
C MET A 1036 -5.82 18.49 16.46
N ILE A 1037 -6.48 19.12 15.48
CA ILE A 1037 -6.25 18.89 14.04
C ILE A 1037 -4.87 19.40 13.61
N GLU A 1038 -4.43 20.54 14.14
CA GLU A 1038 -3.15 21.17 13.79
C GLU A 1038 -1.94 20.50 14.44
N THR A 1039 -2.12 19.87 15.60
CA THR A 1039 -1.02 19.24 16.36
C THR A 1039 -0.86 17.75 16.10
N ARG A 1040 -1.90 17.03 15.62
CA ARG A 1040 -1.88 15.57 15.49
C ARG A 1040 -2.62 15.06 14.25
N ASP A 1041 -1.91 14.45 13.31
CA ASP A 1041 -2.45 13.95 12.05
C ASP A 1041 -3.49 12.82 12.22
N GLU A 1042 -3.37 12.02 13.28
CA GLU A 1042 -4.31 10.95 13.59
C GLU A 1042 -5.71 11.49 13.92
N ALA A 1043 -5.78 12.66 14.57
CA ALA A 1043 -7.04 13.32 14.87
C ALA A 1043 -7.76 13.78 13.60
N ALA A 1044 -7.00 14.38 12.68
CA ALA A 1044 -7.55 14.85 11.42
C ALA A 1044 -8.06 13.70 10.53
N LYS A 1045 -7.37 12.55 10.51
CA LYS A 1045 -7.82 11.35 9.78
C LYS A 1045 -9.15 10.81 10.30
N GLY A 1046 -9.31 10.71 11.62
CA GLY A 1046 -10.57 10.25 12.23
C GLY A 1046 -11.74 11.17 11.87
N ILE A 1047 -11.53 12.49 11.91
CA ILE A 1047 -12.54 13.48 11.50
C ILE A 1047 -12.92 13.34 10.02
N ILE A 1048 -11.93 13.21 9.13
CA ILE A 1048 -12.17 13.01 7.69
C ILE A 1048 -13.00 11.75 7.43
N GLN A 1049 -12.68 10.64 8.09
CA GLN A 1049 -13.41 9.38 7.94
C GLN A 1049 -14.88 9.53 8.32
N VAL A 1050 -15.15 10.20 9.43
CA VAL A 1050 -16.53 10.38 9.92
C VAL A 1050 -17.34 11.34 9.06
N LEU A 1051 -16.73 12.42 8.57
CA LEU A 1051 -17.37 13.31 7.61
C LEU A 1051 -17.72 12.57 6.32
N CYS A 1052 -16.80 11.77 5.80
CA CYS A 1052 -17.04 10.96 4.59
C CYS A 1052 -18.15 9.93 4.82
N GLN A 1053 -18.15 9.22 5.96
CA GLN A 1053 -19.22 8.28 6.30
C GLN A 1053 -20.58 8.98 6.37
N ARG A 1054 -20.66 10.15 7.03
CA ARG A 1054 -21.91 10.93 7.10
C ARG A 1054 -22.42 11.37 5.72
N ILE A 1055 -21.52 11.78 4.83
CA ILE A 1055 -21.87 12.09 3.43
C ILE A 1055 -22.44 10.85 2.75
N GLN A 1056 -21.79 9.69 2.89
CA GLN A 1056 -22.29 8.44 2.30
C GLN A 1056 -23.67 8.04 2.84
N THR A 1057 -23.91 8.15 4.15
CA THR A 1057 -25.22 7.83 4.76
C THR A 1057 -26.30 8.79 4.25
N THR A 1058 -26.01 10.10 4.18
CA THR A 1058 -26.93 11.12 3.69
C THR A 1058 -27.27 10.88 2.20
N ILE A 1059 -26.28 10.48 1.39
CA ILE A 1059 -26.50 10.11 -0.02
C ILE A 1059 -27.43 8.88 -0.09
N ARG A 1060 -27.19 7.84 0.70
CA ARG A 1060 -28.02 6.61 0.70
C ARG A 1060 -29.47 6.91 1.07
N GLU A 1061 -29.71 7.70 2.11
CA GLU A 1061 -31.05 8.04 2.60
C GLU A 1061 -31.84 8.93 1.62
N LYS A 1062 -31.16 9.78 0.83
CA LYS A 1062 -31.77 10.67 -0.16
C LYS A 1062 -32.12 10.02 -1.51
N THR A 1063 -31.75 8.77 -1.74
CA THR A 1063 -31.95 8.10 -3.05
C THR A 1063 -33.42 7.72 -3.35
N PHE A 1064 -34.42 8.34 -2.72
CA PHE A 1064 -35.84 8.06 -2.93
C PHE A 1064 -36.64 9.31 -3.35
N GLU A 1065 -36.22 10.04 -4.39
CA GLU A 1065 -37.14 10.88 -5.17
C GLU A 1065 -36.54 11.22 -6.54
N ASP A 1066 -37.35 10.98 -7.59
CA ASP A 1066 -37.21 11.29 -9.03
C ASP A 1066 -35.81 11.36 -9.69
N THR A 1067 -35.44 10.34 -10.46
CA THR A 1067 -34.65 10.48 -11.70
C THR A 1067 -34.81 9.27 -12.61
N GLY A 1068 -34.95 9.51 -13.92
CA GLY A 1068 -35.28 8.51 -14.93
C GLY A 1068 -34.27 7.38 -15.15
N THR A 1069 -34.73 6.32 -15.80
CA THR A 1069 -33.97 5.11 -16.13
C THR A 1069 -32.81 5.39 -17.10
N PHE A 1070 -31.60 5.07 -16.68
CA PHE A 1070 -30.35 5.12 -17.45
C PHE A 1070 -29.95 3.70 -17.88
N ARG A 1071 -29.88 3.47 -19.20
CA ARG A 1071 -29.41 2.21 -19.79
C ARG A 1071 -28.11 2.47 -20.54
N VAL A 1072 -27.03 1.80 -20.16
CA VAL A 1072 -25.73 1.90 -20.85
C VAL A 1072 -25.86 1.31 -22.26
N GLN A 1073 -25.92 2.16 -23.29
CA GLN A 1073 -25.80 1.72 -24.69
C GLN A 1073 -24.32 1.51 -25.01
N ARG A 1074 -23.90 0.24 -25.17
CA ARG A 1074 -22.57 -0.10 -25.69
C ARG A 1074 -22.42 0.39 -27.14
N ALA A 1075 -21.66 1.46 -27.35
CA ALA A 1075 -21.25 1.88 -28.68
C ALA A 1075 -20.13 0.95 -29.20
N ALA A 1076 -20.33 0.34 -30.37
CA ALA A 1076 -19.45 -0.67 -30.95
C ALA A 1076 -18.17 -0.12 -31.62
N ALA A 1077 -17.59 0.98 -31.12
CA ALA A 1077 -16.41 1.60 -31.73
C ALA A 1077 -15.34 1.94 -30.69
N SER A 1078 -14.47 0.95 -30.40
CA SER A 1078 -13.23 1.19 -29.66
C SER A 1078 -12.32 2.13 -30.47
N ARG A 1079 -12.05 3.33 -29.95
CA ARG A 1079 -11.00 4.20 -30.49
C ARG A 1079 -9.73 3.94 -29.67
N LYS A 1080 -8.66 3.53 -30.36
CA LYS A 1080 -7.32 3.42 -29.78
C LYS A 1080 -6.93 4.71 -29.06
N ALA A 1081 -6.28 4.55 -27.90
CA ALA A 1081 -5.66 5.63 -27.13
C ALA A 1081 -4.93 6.64 -28.05
N PRO A 1082 -5.08 7.95 -27.81
CA PRO A 1082 -4.38 8.96 -28.60
C PRO A 1082 -2.85 8.84 -28.43
N ALA A 1083 -2.12 9.29 -29.44
CA ALA A 1083 -0.68 9.04 -29.60
C ALA A 1083 0.24 9.74 -28.57
N ARG A 1084 -0.30 10.63 -27.71
CA ARG A 1084 0.49 11.47 -26.80
C ARG A 1084 -0.07 11.42 -25.38
N MET A 1085 0.77 11.01 -24.43
CA MET A 1085 0.54 11.07 -22.99
C MET A 1085 0.58 12.52 -22.49
N LEU A 1086 -0.14 12.82 -21.41
CA LEU A 1086 -0.06 14.12 -20.74
C LEU A 1086 1.34 14.35 -20.19
N GLN A 1087 1.91 15.52 -20.51
CA GLN A 1087 3.14 15.97 -19.87
C GLN A 1087 2.87 16.37 -18.40
N GLU A 1088 3.91 16.36 -17.56
CA GLU A 1088 3.79 16.70 -16.12
C GLU A 1088 3.10 18.05 -15.91
N LEU A 1089 3.41 19.04 -16.75
CA LEU A 1089 2.83 20.38 -16.69
C LEU A 1089 1.33 20.39 -17.02
N GLU A 1090 0.90 19.59 -18.00
CA GLU A 1090 -0.52 19.46 -18.37
C GLU A 1090 -1.32 18.90 -17.20
N LYS A 1091 -0.76 17.91 -16.51
CA LYS A 1091 -1.39 17.34 -15.30
C LYS A 1091 -1.50 18.38 -14.18
N VAL A 1092 -0.48 19.21 -13.96
CA VAL A 1092 -0.53 20.30 -12.95
C VAL A 1092 -1.68 21.26 -13.21
N VAL A 1093 -1.90 21.67 -14.48
CA VAL A 1093 -3.01 22.56 -14.85
C VAL A 1093 -4.36 21.93 -14.48
N TRP A 1094 -4.55 20.66 -14.79
CA TRP A 1094 -5.78 19.95 -14.45
C TRP A 1094 -5.97 19.79 -12.95
N LEU A 1095 -4.90 19.46 -12.21
CA LEU A 1095 -4.97 19.38 -10.74
C LEU A 1095 -5.32 20.74 -10.13
N LYS A 1096 -4.79 21.85 -10.63
CA LYS A 1096 -5.06 23.20 -10.10
C LYS A 1096 -6.50 23.67 -10.33
N LYS A 1097 -7.19 23.13 -11.34
CA LYS A 1097 -8.61 23.38 -11.60
C LYS A 1097 -9.54 22.69 -10.60
N VAL A 1098 -9.05 21.67 -9.91
CA VAL A 1098 -9.80 20.87 -8.94
C VAL A 1098 -9.78 21.55 -7.57
N GLU A 1099 -10.95 21.69 -6.95
CA GLU A 1099 -11.13 22.43 -5.69
C GLU A 1099 -10.23 21.95 -4.53
N ILE A 1100 -10.07 20.63 -4.34
CA ILE A 1100 -9.23 20.02 -3.29
C ILE A 1100 -7.73 20.30 -3.44
N PHE A 1101 -7.28 20.67 -4.64
CA PHE A 1101 -5.87 20.88 -4.97
C PHE A 1101 -5.56 22.34 -5.32
N GLY A 1102 -6.57 23.18 -5.53
CA GLY A 1102 -6.40 24.57 -5.97
C GLY A 1102 -5.63 25.47 -5.00
N SER A 1103 -5.60 25.12 -3.71
CA SER A 1103 -4.84 25.84 -2.68
C SER A 1103 -3.43 25.29 -2.43
N LEU A 1104 -3.02 24.22 -3.13
CA LEU A 1104 -1.69 23.64 -3.00
C LEU A 1104 -0.65 24.45 -3.77
N SER A 1105 0.59 24.44 -3.27
CA SER A 1105 1.70 25.08 -3.97
C SER A 1105 2.09 24.30 -5.24
N ASP A 1106 2.61 25.01 -6.23
CA ASP A 1106 2.97 24.42 -7.53
C ASP A 1106 4.06 23.34 -7.42
N THR A 1107 4.90 23.37 -6.38
CA THR A 1107 5.87 22.29 -6.09
C THR A 1107 5.16 20.99 -5.70
N ILE A 1108 4.14 21.08 -4.85
CA ILE A 1108 3.34 19.94 -4.40
C ILE A 1108 2.51 19.39 -5.56
N LEU A 1109 1.91 20.27 -6.37
CA LEU A 1109 1.14 19.86 -7.55
C LEU A 1109 2.02 19.15 -8.59
N LEU A 1110 3.25 19.62 -8.80
CA LEU A 1110 4.20 18.96 -9.71
C LEU A 1110 4.62 17.58 -9.19
N HIS A 1111 4.81 17.44 -7.87
CA HIS A 1111 5.05 16.15 -7.23
C HIS A 1111 3.86 15.20 -7.40
N LEU A 1112 2.63 15.68 -7.16
CA LEU A 1112 1.40 14.92 -7.37
C LEU A 1112 1.21 14.53 -8.84
N ALA A 1113 1.49 15.44 -9.78
CA ALA A 1113 1.41 15.21 -11.22
C ALA A 1113 2.33 14.08 -11.70
N ARG A 1114 3.52 13.94 -11.10
CA ARG A 1114 4.46 12.84 -11.39
C ARG A 1114 3.93 11.48 -10.94
N LEU A 1115 3.27 11.46 -9.79
CA LEU A 1115 2.71 10.23 -9.20
C LEU A 1115 1.34 9.87 -9.79
N ALA A 1116 0.64 10.83 -10.41
CA ALA A 1116 -0.64 10.63 -11.08
C ALA A 1116 -0.48 9.89 -12.42
N THR A 1117 -1.28 8.84 -12.60
CA THR A 1117 -1.28 8.02 -13.82
C THR A 1117 -2.51 8.31 -14.67
N GLU A 1118 -2.40 8.17 -15.99
CA GLU A 1118 -3.55 8.38 -16.89
C GLU A 1118 -4.37 7.09 -17.03
N GLN A 1119 -5.70 7.23 -16.99
CA GLN A 1119 -6.65 6.16 -17.27
C GLN A 1119 -7.63 6.60 -18.36
N TRP A 1120 -7.87 5.70 -19.31
CA TRP A 1120 -8.71 5.93 -20.48
C TRP A 1120 -9.94 5.04 -20.41
N LEU A 1121 -11.09 5.60 -20.81
CA LEU A 1121 -12.36 4.89 -20.90
C LEU A 1121 -12.98 5.15 -22.28
N ASP A 1122 -13.46 4.11 -22.96
CA ASP A 1122 -14.33 4.26 -24.12
C ASP A 1122 -15.77 4.60 -23.65
N ALA A 1123 -16.59 5.16 -24.54
CA ALA A 1123 -17.99 5.44 -24.21
C ALA A 1123 -18.75 4.15 -23.86
N GLY A 1124 -19.37 4.13 -22.68
CA GLY A 1124 -20.06 2.99 -22.11
C GLY A 1124 -19.18 2.09 -21.22
N ASP A 1125 -17.88 2.37 -21.08
CA ASP A 1125 -17.02 1.66 -20.14
C ASP A 1125 -17.37 2.03 -18.70
N THR A 1126 -17.53 1.01 -17.86
CA THR A 1126 -17.66 1.17 -16.40
C THR A 1126 -16.27 1.32 -15.79
N LEU A 1127 -16.05 2.43 -15.08
CA LEU A 1127 -14.81 2.71 -14.36
C LEU A 1127 -14.70 1.88 -13.06
N PHE A 1128 -15.80 1.78 -12.33
CA PHE A 1128 -16.00 0.90 -11.17
C PHE A 1128 -17.48 0.80 -10.83
N GLU A 1129 -17.88 -0.28 -10.16
CA GLU A 1129 -19.24 -0.51 -9.69
C GLU A 1129 -19.39 -0.17 -8.20
N LYS A 1130 -20.62 0.13 -7.79
CA LYS A 1130 -20.99 0.26 -6.39
C LYS A 1130 -20.68 -1.05 -5.66
N GLY A 1131 -19.97 -0.94 -4.53
CA GLY A 1131 -19.51 -2.11 -3.76
C GLY A 1131 -18.05 -2.48 -4.00
N ASP A 1132 -17.43 -2.03 -5.10
CA ASP A 1132 -16.00 -2.28 -5.36
C ASP A 1132 -15.12 -1.62 -4.29
N LEU A 1133 -13.91 -2.13 -4.04
CA LEU A 1133 -12.98 -1.48 -3.12
C LEU A 1133 -12.37 -0.20 -3.74
N GLY A 1134 -12.54 0.95 -3.08
CA GLY A 1134 -12.03 2.22 -3.59
C GLY A 1134 -10.62 2.57 -3.12
N THR A 1135 -9.62 2.28 -3.92
CA THR A 1135 -8.20 2.59 -3.59
C THR A 1135 -7.61 3.77 -4.38
N SER A 1136 -8.44 4.44 -5.19
CA SER A 1136 -8.02 5.51 -6.09
C SER A 1136 -9.13 6.53 -6.31
N MET A 1137 -8.76 7.77 -6.57
CA MET A 1137 -9.63 8.85 -7.02
C MET A 1137 -9.22 9.24 -8.44
N TYR A 1138 -10.14 9.85 -9.16
CA TYR A 1138 -9.95 10.21 -10.56
C TYR A 1138 -10.35 11.65 -10.79
N VAL A 1139 -9.45 12.44 -11.37
CA VAL A 1139 -9.75 13.77 -11.89
C VAL A 1139 -10.12 13.63 -13.36
N ILE A 1140 -11.27 14.17 -13.75
CA ILE A 1140 -11.76 14.12 -15.13
C ILE A 1140 -11.00 15.17 -15.94
N VAL A 1141 -10.26 14.72 -16.96
CA VAL A 1141 -9.49 15.59 -17.87
C VAL A 1141 -10.31 15.87 -19.13
N GLU A 1142 -10.92 14.84 -19.70
CA GLU A 1142 -11.75 14.94 -20.90
C GLU A 1142 -12.91 13.94 -20.82
N GLY A 1143 -14.01 14.26 -21.49
CA GLY A 1143 -15.20 13.41 -21.56
C GLY A 1143 -16.19 13.65 -20.41
N GLU A 1144 -17.34 13.00 -20.53
CA GLU A 1144 -18.43 13.03 -19.55
C GLU A 1144 -18.54 11.68 -18.81
N ILE A 1145 -18.68 11.74 -17.50
CA ILE A 1145 -18.76 10.57 -16.62
C ILE A 1145 -20.13 10.53 -15.94
N ALA A 1146 -20.87 9.44 -16.08
CA ALA A 1146 -22.11 9.19 -15.37
C ALA A 1146 -21.85 8.56 -14.00
N VAL A 1147 -22.48 9.10 -12.97
CA VAL A 1147 -22.63 8.49 -11.65
C VAL A 1147 -24.02 7.85 -11.61
N HIS A 1148 -24.10 6.56 -11.33
CA HIS A 1148 -25.37 5.83 -11.33
C HIS A 1148 -25.41 4.75 -10.24
N ASP A 1149 -26.60 4.31 -9.88
CA ASP A 1149 -26.86 3.14 -9.04
C ASP A 1149 -27.78 2.22 -9.83
N GLU A 1150 -27.29 1.04 -10.21
CA GLU A 1150 -27.95 0.14 -11.16
C GLU A 1150 -28.38 0.90 -12.44
N ASP A 1151 -29.68 0.90 -12.76
CA ASP A 1151 -30.28 1.57 -13.92
C ASP A 1151 -30.70 3.03 -13.64
N ARG A 1152 -30.22 3.67 -12.56
CA ARG A 1152 -30.62 5.05 -12.19
C ARG A 1152 -29.46 6.03 -12.24
N LEU A 1153 -29.57 7.10 -13.05
CA LEU A 1153 -28.57 8.17 -13.10
C LEU A 1153 -28.69 9.09 -11.87
N ILE A 1154 -27.59 9.23 -11.13
CA ILE A 1154 -27.45 10.12 -9.98
C ILE A 1154 -26.95 11.49 -10.43
N ALA A 1155 -25.86 11.51 -11.22
CA ALA A 1155 -25.24 12.75 -11.69
C ALA A 1155 -24.45 12.52 -12.99
N THR A 1156 -24.16 13.59 -13.72
CA THR A 1156 -23.16 13.59 -14.81
C THR A 1156 -22.05 14.55 -14.42
N LEU A 1157 -20.82 14.08 -14.48
CA LEU A 1157 -19.61 14.80 -14.12
C LEU A 1157 -18.82 15.20 -15.38
N HIS A 1158 -18.15 16.34 -15.29
CA HIS A 1158 -17.49 17.04 -16.39
C HIS A 1158 -15.98 17.26 -16.12
N PRO A 1159 -15.19 17.65 -17.14
CA PRO A 1159 -13.77 17.95 -16.95
C PRO A 1159 -13.50 18.98 -15.84
N GLY A 1160 -12.53 18.67 -14.99
CA GLY A 1160 -12.20 19.44 -13.78
C GLY A 1160 -12.85 18.92 -12.49
N GLU A 1161 -13.83 18.02 -12.59
CA GLU A 1161 -14.46 17.37 -11.45
C GLU A 1161 -13.76 16.06 -11.05
N ILE A 1162 -14.10 15.56 -9.86
CA ILE A 1162 -13.47 14.40 -9.24
C ILE A 1162 -14.49 13.29 -9.00
N VAL A 1163 -14.02 12.06 -9.07
CA VAL A 1163 -14.81 10.87 -8.72
C VAL A 1163 -13.98 9.85 -7.94
N GLY A 1164 -14.59 9.23 -6.94
CA GLY A 1164 -13.99 8.15 -6.15
C GLY A 1164 -13.14 8.62 -4.96
N GLU A 1165 -13.18 9.90 -4.65
CA GLU A 1165 -12.52 10.58 -3.54
C GLU A 1165 -12.97 10.06 -2.17
N LEU A 1166 -14.27 9.80 -1.97
CA LEU A 1166 -14.81 9.35 -0.68
C LEU A 1166 -14.21 8.00 -0.26
N ALA A 1167 -14.23 7.02 -1.18
CA ALA A 1167 -13.71 5.69 -0.90
C ALA A 1167 -12.18 5.70 -0.73
N LEU A 1168 -11.47 6.58 -1.43
CA LEU A 1168 -10.03 6.78 -1.23
C LEU A 1168 -9.69 7.36 0.15
N LEU A 1169 -10.50 8.29 0.67
CA LEU A 1169 -10.31 8.89 1.99
C LEU A 1169 -10.71 7.95 3.14
N THR A 1170 -11.73 7.10 2.96
CA THR A 1170 -12.22 6.18 4.00
C THR A 1170 -11.65 4.77 3.94
N SER A 1171 -11.00 4.38 2.82
CA SER A 1171 -10.60 2.98 2.54
C SER A 1171 -11.78 2.00 2.52
N GLU A 1172 -12.95 2.46 2.08
CA GLU A 1172 -14.19 1.68 2.03
C GLU A 1172 -14.56 1.31 0.59
N VAL A 1173 -15.73 0.69 0.43
CA VAL A 1173 -16.30 0.34 -0.87
C VAL A 1173 -16.86 1.57 -1.61
N ARG A 1174 -16.96 1.50 -2.94
CA ARG A 1174 -17.55 2.54 -3.79
C ARG A 1174 -19.03 2.71 -3.47
N SER A 1175 -19.44 3.95 -3.26
CA SER A 1175 -20.82 4.31 -2.90
C SER A 1175 -21.80 4.27 -4.09
N SER A 1176 -21.27 4.39 -5.31
CA SER A 1176 -22.04 4.46 -6.56
C SER A 1176 -21.21 3.91 -7.72
N SER A 1177 -21.87 3.42 -8.77
CA SER A 1177 -21.25 2.98 -10.01
C SER A 1177 -20.92 4.17 -10.90
N ILE A 1178 -19.84 4.06 -11.65
CA ILE A 1178 -19.32 5.12 -12.52
C ILE A 1178 -19.09 4.57 -13.91
N SER A 1179 -19.66 5.21 -14.93
CA SER A 1179 -19.46 4.84 -16.33
C SER A 1179 -19.18 6.05 -17.20
N ALA A 1180 -18.46 5.87 -18.29
CA ALA A 1180 -18.17 6.94 -19.24
C ALA A 1180 -19.34 7.12 -20.21
N LYS A 1181 -19.91 8.33 -20.32
CA LYS A 1181 -20.93 8.66 -21.33
C LYS A 1181 -20.31 8.90 -22.71
N THR A 1182 -19.16 9.54 -22.72
CA THR A 1182 -18.33 9.76 -23.91
C THR A 1182 -16.96 9.15 -23.66
N PRO A 1183 -16.10 8.95 -24.68
CA PRO A 1183 -14.71 8.59 -24.43
C PRO A 1183 -14.10 9.60 -23.46
N ALA A 1184 -13.46 9.10 -22.41
CA ALA A 1184 -13.01 9.90 -21.29
C ALA A 1184 -11.55 9.63 -20.93
N ARG A 1185 -10.88 10.69 -20.49
CA ARG A 1185 -9.51 10.67 -20.00
C ARG A 1185 -9.50 11.14 -18.56
N LEU A 1186 -8.89 10.34 -17.70
CA LEU A 1186 -8.87 10.55 -16.25
C LEU A 1186 -7.44 10.55 -15.72
N LEU A 1187 -7.16 11.37 -14.72
CA LEU A 1187 -5.95 11.29 -13.90
C LEU A 1187 -6.25 10.51 -12.63
N LYS A 1188 -5.65 9.34 -12.50
CA LYS A 1188 -5.76 8.44 -11.37
C LYS A 1188 -4.71 8.80 -10.31
N ILE A 1189 -5.20 9.10 -9.10
CA ILE A 1189 -4.39 9.31 -7.90
C ILE A 1189 -4.70 8.18 -6.93
N THR A 1190 -3.69 7.46 -6.47
CA THR A 1190 -3.86 6.34 -5.54
C THR A 1190 -3.85 6.81 -4.09
N GLN A 1191 -4.45 6.00 -3.22
CA GLN A 1191 -4.52 6.31 -1.80
C GLN A 1191 -3.15 6.47 -1.14
N SER A 1192 -2.14 5.68 -1.55
CA SER A 1192 -0.79 5.79 -1.01
C SER A 1192 -0.17 7.16 -1.28
N VAL A 1193 -0.40 7.71 -2.48
CA VAL A 1193 0.10 9.03 -2.89
C VAL A 1193 -0.62 10.12 -2.10
N MET A 1194 -1.95 10.01 -1.96
CA MET A 1194 -2.73 10.98 -1.19
C MET A 1194 -2.33 11.00 0.30
N GLN A 1195 -2.11 9.84 0.91
CA GLN A 1195 -1.71 9.77 2.31
C GLN A 1195 -0.29 10.29 2.55
N GLU A 1196 0.64 10.09 1.61
CA GLU A 1196 1.98 10.68 1.67
C GLU A 1196 1.89 12.21 1.65
N LEU A 1197 1.09 12.78 0.76
CA LEU A 1197 0.85 14.23 0.68
C LEU A 1197 0.16 14.81 1.92
N MET A 1198 -0.81 14.10 2.51
CA MET A 1198 -1.48 14.53 3.73
C MET A 1198 -0.56 14.50 4.95
N TRP A 1199 0.40 13.57 5.01
CA TRP A 1199 1.36 13.44 6.11
C TRP A 1199 2.35 14.61 6.15
N ASP A 1200 2.72 15.14 4.99
CA ASP A 1200 3.73 16.20 4.89
C ASP A 1200 3.12 17.61 4.96
N HIS A 1201 1.79 17.75 4.85
CA HIS A 1201 1.12 19.05 4.67
C HIS A 1201 -0.22 19.18 5.42
N HIS A 1202 -0.21 19.63 6.69
CA HIS A 1202 -1.44 19.88 7.48
C HIS A 1202 -2.44 20.84 6.81
N ARG A 1203 -1.97 21.79 5.98
CA ARG A 1203 -2.84 22.69 5.18
C ARG A 1203 -3.72 21.94 4.18
N LEU A 1204 -3.21 20.86 3.55
CA LEU A 1204 -3.99 20.00 2.67
C LEU A 1204 -5.09 19.30 3.47
N THR A 1205 -4.73 18.72 4.60
CA THR A 1205 -5.67 18.01 5.49
C THR A 1205 -6.80 18.94 5.97
N ARG A 1206 -6.48 20.19 6.33
CA ARG A 1206 -7.49 21.21 6.68
C ARG A 1206 -8.40 21.57 5.51
N GLY A 1207 -7.84 21.78 4.31
CA GLY A 1207 -8.61 22.05 3.10
C GLY A 1207 -9.60 20.93 2.77
N ILE A 1208 -9.16 19.67 2.91
CA ILE A 1208 -10.03 18.48 2.71
C ILE A 1208 -11.19 18.49 3.70
N ILE A 1209 -10.93 18.72 4.99
CA ILE A 1209 -11.98 18.79 6.03
C ILE A 1209 -13.00 19.90 5.68
N GLN A 1210 -12.54 21.09 5.31
CA GLN A 1210 -13.41 22.21 4.95
C GLN A 1210 -14.30 21.89 3.74
N ILE A 1211 -13.75 21.24 2.71
CA ILE A 1211 -14.52 20.83 1.52
C ILE A 1211 -15.59 19.80 1.90
N LEU A 1212 -15.24 18.79 2.71
CA LEU A 1212 -16.20 17.78 3.16
C LEU A 1212 -17.32 18.38 4.01
N VAL A 1213 -17.00 19.32 4.91
CA VAL A 1213 -18.00 20.04 5.73
C VAL A 1213 -18.93 20.87 4.84
N THR A 1214 -18.38 21.63 3.90
CA THR A 1214 -19.15 22.47 2.96
C THR A 1214 -20.11 21.63 2.12
N ARG A 1215 -19.62 20.48 1.63
CA ARG A 1215 -20.43 19.55 0.83
C ARG A 1215 -21.57 18.93 1.63
N LEU A 1216 -21.29 18.49 2.86
CA LEU A 1216 -22.32 17.96 3.76
C LEU A 1216 -23.39 19.02 4.10
N ARG A 1217 -22.99 20.27 4.35
CA ARG A 1217 -23.92 21.40 4.55
C ARG A 1217 -24.79 21.68 3.34
N THR A 1218 -24.21 21.69 2.14
CA THR A 1218 -24.95 21.92 0.89
C THR A 1218 -26.02 20.85 0.70
N MET A 1219 -25.66 19.58 0.98
CA MET A 1219 -26.62 18.48 0.96
C MET A 1219 -27.73 18.63 2.01
N MET A 1220 -27.42 19.16 3.20
CA MET A 1220 -28.42 19.37 4.27
C MET A 1220 -29.31 20.61 4.04
N THR A 1221 -28.84 21.63 3.32
CA THR A 1221 -29.56 22.90 3.10
C THR A 1221 -30.47 22.86 1.86
N ALA A 1222 -30.13 22.09 0.83
CA ALA A 1222 -30.92 21.96 -0.41
C ALA A 1222 -32.37 21.46 -0.21
N HIS A 1223 -32.72 20.88 0.96
CA HIS A 1223 -34.10 20.52 1.32
C HIS A 1223 -35.08 21.71 1.45
N THR A 1224 -34.63 22.96 1.42
CA THR A 1224 -35.51 24.12 1.72
C THR A 1224 -36.11 24.82 0.52
N ILE A 1225 -35.61 24.60 -0.71
CA ILE A 1225 -36.12 25.32 -1.88
C ILE A 1225 -37.38 24.64 -2.45
N ASP A 1226 -37.49 23.31 -2.36
CA ASP A 1226 -38.67 22.59 -2.87
C ASP A 1226 -39.90 22.66 -1.93
N ASP A 1227 -39.72 22.64 -0.60
CA ASP A 1227 -40.84 22.72 0.34
C ASP A 1227 -41.47 24.12 0.44
N ALA A 1228 -40.72 25.18 0.13
CA ALA A 1228 -41.24 26.55 0.14
C ALA A 1228 -42.03 26.89 -1.14
N ALA A 1229 -41.80 26.18 -2.24
CA ALA A 1229 -42.53 26.37 -3.50
C ALA A 1229 -43.90 25.67 -3.53
N GLY A 1230 -44.17 24.73 -2.61
CA GLY A 1230 -45.41 23.95 -2.55
C GLY A 1230 -46.58 24.59 -1.78
N VAL A 1231 -46.43 25.77 -1.18
CA VAL A 1231 -47.44 26.33 -0.24
C VAL A 1231 -48.07 27.66 -0.70
N VAL A 1232 -47.82 28.13 -1.92
CA VAL A 1232 -48.46 29.36 -2.44
C VAL A 1232 -49.04 29.17 -3.84
N ASP A 1233 -50.01 28.26 -4.00
CA ASP A 1233 -51.04 28.43 -5.05
C ASP A 1233 -52.29 27.54 -4.86
N GLN A 1234 -53.04 27.66 -3.77
CA GLN A 1234 -54.46 27.27 -3.73
C GLN A 1234 -55.23 28.10 -2.70
N GLY A 1235 -55.79 29.23 -3.14
CA GLY A 1235 -56.63 30.01 -2.24
C GLY A 1235 -57.09 31.36 -2.74
N ASN A 1236 -57.48 31.51 -4.01
CA ASN A 1236 -58.43 32.57 -4.37
C ASN A 1236 -59.07 32.33 -5.75
N GLY A 1237 -60.36 32.04 -5.77
CA GLY A 1237 -61.15 32.09 -7.00
C GLY A 1237 -62.38 31.19 -7.05
N ALA A 1238 -63.35 31.36 -6.14
CA ALA A 1238 -64.78 31.18 -6.44
C ALA A 1238 -65.66 31.55 -5.24
N ASN A 1239 -66.00 32.84 -5.11
CA ASN A 1239 -67.39 33.22 -4.86
C ASN A 1239 -67.57 34.68 -5.29
N GLN A 1240 -68.34 34.82 -6.36
CA GLN A 1240 -68.99 36.06 -6.79
C GLN A 1240 -70.45 36.03 -6.27
N PRO A 1241 -71.21 37.15 -6.32
CA PRO A 1241 -71.20 38.20 -7.34
C PRO A 1241 -70.45 39.48 -6.99
#